data_AF-A0A2E0HH11-F1
#
_entry.id   AF-A0A2E0HH11-F1
#
_cell.length_a   1.000
_cell.length_b   1.000
_cell.length_c   1.000
_cell.angle_alpha   90.00
_cell.angle_beta   90.00
_cell.angle_gamma   90.00
#
_symmetry.space_group_name_H-M   'P 1'
#
loop_
_entity.id
_entity.type
_entity.pdbx_description
1 polymer ?
#
loop_
_entity_poly.entity_id
_entity_poly.type
_entity_poly.pdbx_seq_one_letter_code
_entity_poly.pdbx_strand_id
1 'polypeptide(L)'
;MMPGTLYSVEVQPEIPQSLQRLEELANNMIYSWDRQIRGLFFRMDRELWEQTGHNPKLFLRRIEQRKLEEAAEDPAYMQDYAKVVSTYDAYLKTKPSKVVRKLLDPQADLIAYSCAEFGLHESVPIYSGGLGILAGDHCKAASDLGLPFAAIGMLYRQGYFTQQIDSHGNQVAQYNPSRFQDLPLQPARDAEGNSVRVSIQVPGRTIDLQVWVARVGHNNLYLLDSDLASNADEDRRITYQLYGGDATNRLLQEMILGIGGVRAKRALGLQPTVWHMNEGHAAFQVLERCREMVQSGLDFATALEAVAGNTVFTTHTPVPAGHDIFDHRLIEYYFSEYIGELGIDMEHFLSLGASPVNSHGFNMTALALRGSRFHNGVSRIHGHVASEMERYIWPQIEPEENPVRYVTNGVHVPTFLANEWMNMFDLQFGGGWRTELLNPGFWSKIQDIPFHSFWSVRQSLKAKMLETVHERSVEQNRRNGISESQIRRLTRYIKPRKTDILTIGFARRFATYKRATLIFSDRARLSRLLNDPECPVVLIFAGKAHPSDHPGQEFIRQIHHFAHDPEFEGRIVLLEDYDMALARKLVTGVDVWLNNPAYPLEASGTSGQKAGLNGVLNLSVLDGWWDEGYNGKNGWAITPHGPQFSPDFRDREEANELMDMLENDVVPLYYARDGHGFSVDWIEMSKNAMESLIPAFNAQRMVMDYLRDFYNPAIRHGRQLWNNEFEHARALATWKRQVRECWPHVSVERLDEPAESLFRDDTFAVRVAVNLAGLAPEDVTVDCLVGTLDRDGQFERHSCFQLVHSGALEDGRALYELTVNLAESGKQCYKLRVYPYHPELGQRFEAGAMIWL
;
A
#
# COMPACT_ATOMS: atom_id res chain seq x y z
N MET A 1 32.46 34.93 -21.91
CA MET A 1 33.11 33.64 -22.26
C MET A 1 32.02 32.71 -22.77
N MET A 2 32.15 32.16 -23.98
CA MET A 2 31.28 31.04 -24.35
C MET A 2 31.71 29.85 -23.47
N PRO A 3 30.81 29.23 -22.69
CA PRO A 3 31.17 28.01 -21.97
C PRO A 3 31.61 26.96 -22.99
N GLY A 4 32.74 26.31 -22.74
CA GLY A 4 33.24 25.26 -23.63
C GLY A 4 32.23 24.11 -23.74
N THR A 5 32.13 23.50 -24.91
CA THR A 5 31.31 22.29 -25.11
C THR A 5 31.88 21.14 -24.27
N LEU A 6 31.06 20.61 -23.36
CA LEU A 6 31.44 19.50 -22.49
C LEU A 6 31.23 18.18 -23.25
N TYR A 7 32.30 17.37 -23.35
CA TYR A 7 32.24 15.98 -23.82
C TYR A 7 32.52 15.07 -22.62
N SER A 8 31.82 13.94 -22.51
CA SER A 8 31.98 12.98 -21.42
C SER A 8 32.36 11.60 -21.96
N VAL A 9 33.30 10.94 -21.29
CA VAL A 9 33.66 9.53 -21.50
C VAL A 9 33.60 8.81 -20.14
N GLU A 10 33.05 7.60 -20.10
CA GLU A 10 33.08 6.73 -18.91
C GLU A 10 34.06 5.59 -19.19
N VAL A 11 35.07 5.46 -18.33
CA VAL A 11 36.03 4.35 -18.35
C VAL A 11 35.63 3.42 -17.21
N GLN A 12 35.23 2.20 -17.55
CA GLN A 12 34.78 1.19 -16.58
C GLN A 12 35.95 0.29 -16.15
N PRO A 13 36.02 -0.14 -14.88
CA PRO A 13 37.05 -1.05 -14.42
C PRO A 13 36.80 -2.49 -14.89
N GLU A 14 37.84 -3.31 -14.86
CA GLU A 14 37.74 -4.76 -15.07
C GLU A 14 37.57 -5.44 -13.71
N ILE A 15 36.41 -6.06 -13.49
CA ILE A 15 36.13 -6.79 -12.24
C ILE A 15 36.99 -8.06 -12.18
N PRO A 16 37.84 -8.24 -11.15
CA PRO A 16 38.64 -9.45 -11.00
C PRO A 16 37.78 -10.71 -11.00
N GLN A 17 38.27 -11.80 -11.59
CA GLN A 17 37.52 -13.05 -11.70
C GLN A 17 37.06 -13.60 -10.33
N SER A 18 37.85 -13.39 -9.27
CA SER A 18 37.49 -13.76 -7.89
C SER A 18 36.27 -12.99 -7.35
N LEU A 19 36.00 -11.80 -7.88
CA LEU A 19 34.92 -10.89 -7.48
C LEU A 19 33.78 -10.81 -8.51
N GLN A 20 33.79 -11.63 -9.55
CA GLN A 20 32.86 -11.53 -10.69
C GLN A 20 31.38 -11.56 -10.27
N ARG A 21 31.03 -12.27 -9.19
CA ARG A 21 29.64 -12.37 -8.71
C ARG A 21 29.12 -11.08 -8.06
N LEU A 22 29.95 -10.06 -7.85
CA LEU A 22 29.48 -8.72 -7.52
C LEU A 22 28.48 -8.19 -8.57
N GLU A 23 28.64 -8.58 -9.84
CA GLU A 23 27.66 -8.24 -10.89
C GLU A 23 26.28 -8.86 -10.63
N GLU A 24 26.23 -10.10 -10.16
CA GLU A 24 24.96 -10.77 -9.81
C GLU A 24 24.28 -10.04 -8.65
N LEU A 25 25.04 -9.72 -7.61
CA LEU A 25 24.54 -9.00 -6.43
C LEU A 25 24.08 -7.58 -6.79
N ALA A 26 24.77 -6.92 -7.72
CA ALA A 26 24.42 -5.57 -8.17
C ALA A 26 23.18 -5.52 -9.08
N ASN A 27 22.86 -6.61 -9.77
CA ASN A 27 21.69 -6.71 -10.67
C ASN A 27 20.49 -7.45 -10.03
N ASN A 28 20.54 -7.78 -8.74
CA ASN A 28 19.39 -8.28 -7.98
C ASN A 28 19.05 -7.30 -6.85
N MET A 29 17.83 -6.79 -6.83
CA MET A 29 17.35 -5.81 -5.84
C MET A 29 17.34 -6.32 -4.40
N ILE A 30 17.70 -7.58 -4.14
CA ILE A 30 17.93 -8.10 -2.79
C ILE A 30 18.89 -7.22 -1.96
N TYR A 31 19.85 -6.53 -2.59
CA TYR A 31 20.69 -5.53 -1.90
C TYR A 31 19.88 -4.43 -1.21
N SER A 32 18.65 -4.17 -1.64
CA SER A 32 17.80 -3.13 -1.05
C SER A 32 17.27 -3.48 0.34
N TRP A 33 17.27 -4.76 0.74
CA TRP A 33 16.95 -5.19 2.11
C TRP A 33 18.04 -6.06 2.76
N ASP A 34 18.96 -6.64 1.98
CA ASP A 34 20.14 -7.31 2.51
C ASP A 34 21.28 -6.30 2.74
N ARG A 35 21.63 -6.12 4.00
CA ARG A 35 22.64 -5.16 4.43
C ARG A 35 24.06 -5.71 4.34
N GLN A 36 24.24 -7.02 4.32
CA GLN A 36 25.55 -7.64 4.14
C GLN A 36 26.03 -7.46 2.70
N ILE A 37 25.12 -7.56 1.72
CA ILE A 37 25.41 -7.22 0.32
C ILE A 37 25.85 -5.76 0.20
N ARG A 38 25.10 -4.81 0.77
CA ARG A 38 25.48 -3.39 0.75
C ARG A 38 26.81 -3.13 1.45
N GLY A 39 27.10 -3.88 2.51
CA GLY A 39 28.34 -3.81 3.26
C GLY A 39 29.59 -4.06 2.41
N LEU A 40 29.50 -4.93 1.39
CA LEU A 40 30.61 -5.18 0.46
C LEU A 40 31.00 -3.90 -0.30
N PHE A 41 30.03 -3.22 -0.90
CA PHE A 41 30.26 -1.99 -1.67
C PHE A 41 30.69 -0.83 -0.77
N PHE A 42 30.03 -0.66 0.38
CA PHE A 42 30.38 0.37 1.36
C PHE A 42 31.81 0.23 1.89
N ARG A 43 32.28 -1.01 2.15
CA ARG A 43 33.62 -1.28 2.66
C ARG A 43 34.71 -1.02 1.61
N MET A 44 34.42 -1.26 0.33
CA MET A 44 35.36 -0.95 -0.76
C MET A 44 35.57 0.56 -0.91
N ASP A 45 34.48 1.34 -0.95
CA ASP A 45 34.57 2.80 -1.07
C ASP A 45 33.32 3.50 -0.53
N ARG A 46 33.42 4.00 0.70
CA ARG A 46 32.31 4.73 1.35
C ARG A 46 31.92 5.99 0.57
N GLU A 47 32.88 6.74 0.06
CA GLU A 47 32.58 8.02 -0.59
C GLU A 47 31.87 7.80 -1.92
N LEU A 48 32.36 6.87 -2.74
CA LEU A 48 31.71 6.51 -4.00
C LEU A 48 30.32 5.91 -3.75
N TRP A 49 30.15 5.11 -2.69
CA TRP A 49 28.86 4.54 -2.33
C TRP A 49 27.78 5.61 -2.11
N GLU A 50 28.11 6.69 -1.40
CA GLU A 50 27.21 7.84 -1.22
C GLU A 50 27.01 8.61 -2.54
N GLN A 51 28.07 8.89 -3.30
CA GLN A 51 28.00 9.63 -4.58
C GLN A 51 27.17 8.93 -5.66
N THR A 52 27.10 7.60 -5.61
CA THR A 52 26.31 6.77 -6.53
C THR A 52 24.87 6.56 -6.07
N GLY A 53 24.44 7.23 -4.99
CA GLY A 53 23.09 7.08 -4.45
C GLY A 53 22.80 5.65 -4.00
N HIS A 54 23.80 4.99 -3.42
CA HIS A 54 23.69 3.61 -2.92
C HIS A 54 23.35 2.60 -4.03
N ASN A 55 23.78 2.85 -5.27
CA ASN A 55 23.52 1.97 -6.41
C ASN A 55 24.75 1.07 -6.70
N PRO A 56 24.70 -0.23 -6.38
CA PRO A 56 25.83 -1.13 -6.60
C PRO A 56 26.27 -1.26 -8.05
N LYS A 57 25.33 -1.18 -9.00
CA LYS A 57 25.63 -1.29 -10.43
C LYS A 57 26.38 -0.07 -10.93
N LEU A 58 25.94 1.12 -10.53
CA LEU A 58 26.64 2.35 -10.86
C LEU A 58 28.00 2.44 -10.16
N PHE A 59 28.08 1.94 -8.93
CA PHE A 59 29.32 1.82 -8.16
C PHE A 59 30.36 0.98 -8.91
N LEU A 60 30.01 -0.23 -9.36
CA LEU A 60 30.93 -1.12 -10.09
C LEU A 60 31.43 -0.51 -11.40
N ARG A 61 30.67 0.38 -12.03
CA ARG A 61 31.09 1.08 -13.25
C ARG A 61 32.05 2.24 -12.99
N ARG A 62 32.12 2.75 -11.75
CA ARG A 62 32.85 3.98 -11.40
C ARG A 62 33.97 3.78 -10.37
N ILE A 63 34.05 2.61 -9.75
CA ILE A 63 35.10 2.29 -8.78
C ILE A 63 36.48 2.28 -9.45
N GLU A 64 37.49 2.77 -8.75
CA GLU A 64 38.88 2.69 -9.18
C GLU A 64 39.34 1.23 -9.29
N GLN A 65 40.02 0.88 -10.40
CA GLN A 65 40.58 -0.45 -10.64
C GLN A 65 41.38 -0.99 -9.45
N ARG A 66 42.25 -0.14 -8.88
CA ARG A 66 43.10 -0.49 -7.73
C ARG A 66 42.30 -0.96 -6.52
N LYS A 67 41.13 -0.37 -6.24
CA LYS A 67 40.30 -0.75 -5.07
C LYS A 67 39.70 -2.15 -5.24
N LEU A 68 39.36 -2.55 -6.46
CA LEU A 68 38.90 -3.91 -6.75
C LEU A 68 40.03 -4.94 -6.60
N GLU A 69 41.23 -4.61 -7.08
CA GLU A 69 42.42 -5.45 -6.93
C GLU A 69 42.80 -5.61 -5.45
N GLU A 70 42.84 -4.52 -4.69
CA GLU A 70 43.08 -4.55 -3.24
C GLU A 70 42.02 -5.39 -2.50
N ALA A 71 40.74 -5.25 -2.87
CA ALA A 71 39.67 -6.06 -2.28
C ALA A 71 39.79 -7.56 -2.62
N ALA A 72 40.25 -7.89 -3.83
CA ALA A 72 40.48 -9.27 -4.27
C ALA A 72 41.65 -9.94 -3.53
N GLU A 73 42.64 -9.14 -3.08
CA GLU A 73 43.81 -9.61 -2.34
C GLU A 73 43.61 -9.57 -0.81
N ASP A 74 42.66 -8.78 -0.28
CA ASP A 74 42.33 -8.71 1.16
C ASP A 74 41.61 -9.99 1.64
N PRO A 75 42.24 -10.84 2.48
CA PRO A 75 41.63 -12.07 2.96
C PRO A 75 40.36 -11.83 3.79
N ALA A 76 40.29 -10.71 4.53
CA ALA A 76 39.13 -10.38 5.35
C ALA A 76 37.94 -9.94 4.48
N TYR A 77 38.19 -9.20 3.40
CA TYR A 77 37.14 -8.87 2.44
C TYR A 77 36.64 -10.13 1.70
N MET A 78 37.57 -10.98 1.24
CA MET A 78 37.21 -12.22 0.52
C MET A 78 36.40 -13.20 1.38
N GLN A 79 36.68 -13.27 2.70
CA GLN A 79 35.88 -14.05 3.63
C GLN A 79 34.44 -13.52 3.74
N ASP A 80 34.27 -12.20 3.88
CA ASP A 80 32.95 -11.56 3.93
C ASP A 80 32.19 -11.75 2.62
N TYR A 81 32.86 -11.53 1.48
CA TYR A 81 32.32 -11.75 0.15
C TYR A 81 31.85 -13.20 -0.04
N ALA A 82 32.68 -14.19 0.30
CA ALA A 82 32.31 -15.61 0.19
C ALA A 82 31.11 -15.96 1.08
N LYS A 83 31.03 -15.38 2.29
CA LYS A 83 29.88 -15.55 3.18
C LYS A 83 28.61 -14.96 2.57
N VAL A 84 28.66 -13.72 2.08
CA VAL A 84 27.52 -13.04 1.44
C VAL A 84 27.03 -13.83 0.23
N VAL A 85 27.94 -14.28 -0.63
CA VAL A 85 27.64 -15.09 -1.81
C VAL A 85 26.98 -16.42 -1.41
N SER A 86 27.49 -17.09 -0.37
CA SER A 86 26.90 -18.33 0.15
C SER A 86 25.48 -18.10 0.69
N THR A 87 25.26 -17.02 1.44
CA THR A 87 23.92 -16.63 1.93
C THR A 87 22.97 -16.29 0.79
N TYR A 88 23.45 -15.58 -0.23
CA TYR A 88 22.67 -15.27 -1.43
C TYR A 88 22.27 -16.54 -2.20
N ASP A 89 23.19 -17.49 -2.37
CA ASP A 89 22.89 -18.78 -3.01
C ASP A 89 21.89 -19.62 -2.19
N ALA A 90 22.01 -19.60 -0.86
CA ALA A 90 21.07 -20.26 0.03
C ALA A 90 19.68 -19.61 -0.06
N TYR A 91 19.61 -18.28 -0.11
CA TYR A 91 18.37 -17.53 -0.32
C TYR A 91 17.70 -18.00 -1.60
N LEU A 92 18.38 -17.93 -2.76
CA LEU A 92 17.83 -18.30 -4.07
C LEU A 92 17.38 -19.78 -4.18
N LYS A 93 17.90 -20.66 -3.33
CA LYS A 93 17.50 -22.08 -3.27
C LYS A 93 16.34 -22.34 -2.30
N THR A 94 15.92 -21.32 -1.55
CA THR A 94 14.84 -21.43 -0.57
C THR A 94 13.54 -21.75 -1.28
N LYS A 95 12.83 -22.75 -0.76
CA LYS A 95 11.54 -23.17 -1.32
C LYS A 95 10.40 -22.63 -0.46
N PRO A 96 9.20 -22.43 -1.05
CA PRO A 96 8.00 -22.07 -0.30
C PRO A 96 7.78 -22.96 0.91
N SER A 97 7.33 -22.37 2.02
CA SER A 97 7.00 -23.10 3.24
C SER A 97 5.85 -24.09 3.03
N LYS A 98 5.70 -25.06 3.94
CA LYS A 98 4.57 -26.02 3.89
C LYS A 98 3.20 -25.32 3.95
N VAL A 99 3.10 -24.18 4.63
CA VAL A 99 1.86 -23.42 4.74
C VAL A 99 1.51 -22.79 3.39
N VAL A 100 2.48 -22.17 2.71
CA VAL A 100 2.29 -21.61 1.37
C VAL A 100 1.85 -22.68 0.37
N ARG A 101 2.51 -23.85 0.37
CA ARG A 101 2.18 -24.96 -0.55
C ARG A 101 0.80 -25.59 -0.32
N LYS A 102 0.15 -25.34 0.82
CA LYS A 102 -1.24 -25.75 1.06
C LYS A 102 -2.25 -24.77 0.46
N LEU A 103 -1.83 -23.52 0.24
CA LEU A 103 -2.68 -22.43 -0.25
C LEU A 103 -2.51 -22.18 -1.75
N LEU A 104 -1.38 -22.57 -2.35
CA LEU A 104 -1.18 -22.50 -3.80
C LEU A 104 -0.23 -23.61 -4.25
N ASP A 105 -0.26 -23.97 -5.54
CA ASP A 105 0.72 -24.85 -6.17
C ASP A 105 1.86 -24.01 -6.80
N PRO A 106 3.09 -24.03 -6.26
CA PRO A 106 4.19 -23.20 -6.77
C PRO A 106 4.65 -23.53 -8.19
N GLN A 107 4.19 -24.62 -8.80
CA GLN A 107 4.51 -25.01 -10.17
C GLN A 107 3.41 -24.64 -11.17
N ALA A 108 2.16 -24.55 -10.72
CA ALA A 108 1.01 -24.31 -11.58
C ALA A 108 0.36 -22.94 -11.38
N ASP A 109 0.54 -22.33 -10.20
CA ASP A 109 -0.02 -21.02 -9.86
C ASP A 109 1.00 -19.90 -10.05
N LEU A 110 0.51 -18.74 -10.48
CA LEU A 110 1.30 -17.52 -10.63
C LEU A 110 0.43 -16.32 -10.28
N ILE A 111 0.93 -15.48 -9.37
CA ILE A 111 0.30 -14.22 -8.99
C ILE A 111 0.90 -13.10 -9.84
N ALA A 112 0.06 -12.42 -10.64
CA ALA A 112 0.42 -11.20 -11.34
C ALA A 112 -0.02 -9.98 -10.55
N TYR A 113 0.92 -9.14 -10.12
CA TYR A 113 0.66 -7.94 -9.33
C TYR A 113 0.94 -6.69 -10.16
N SER A 114 -0.08 -5.86 -10.39
CA SER A 114 0.01 -4.68 -11.25
C SER A 114 -0.10 -3.41 -10.42
N CYS A 115 0.89 -2.52 -10.52
CA CYS A 115 0.91 -1.25 -9.80
C CYS A 115 1.58 -0.17 -10.66
N ALA A 116 1.14 1.07 -10.53
CA ALA A 116 1.75 2.21 -11.22
C ALA A 116 3.12 2.60 -10.64
N GLU A 117 3.43 2.24 -9.40
CA GLU A 117 4.67 2.61 -8.70
C GLU A 117 5.24 1.48 -7.81
N PHE A 118 6.56 1.46 -7.64
CA PHE A 118 7.29 0.48 -6.81
C PHE A 118 8.44 1.13 -6.03
N GLY A 119 8.29 1.21 -4.71
CA GLY A 119 9.28 1.75 -3.77
C GLY A 119 10.21 0.66 -3.26
N LEU A 120 11.17 0.23 -4.08
CA LEU A 120 12.11 -0.82 -3.74
C LEU A 120 13.37 -0.28 -3.04
N HIS A 121 13.98 0.76 -3.62
CA HIS A 121 15.21 1.40 -3.16
C HIS A 121 15.35 2.80 -3.79
N GLU A 122 16.05 3.72 -3.13
CA GLU A 122 16.31 5.07 -3.66
C GLU A 122 17.05 5.10 -5.01
N SER A 123 17.80 4.05 -5.33
CA SER A 123 18.50 3.91 -6.62
C SER A 123 17.57 3.64 -7.82
N VAL A 124 16.30 3.30 -7.58
CA VAL A 124 15.29 3.05 -8.62
C VAL A 124 14.07 3.94 -8.34
N PRO A 125 14.04 5.19 -8.86
CA PRO A 125 13.09 6.21 -8.44
C PRO A 125 11.73 6.09 -9.15
N ILE A 126 11.08 4.93 -9.08
CA ILE A 126 9.78 4.64 -9.71
C ILE A 126 8.62 4.66 -8.70
N TYR A 127 8.71 5.53 -7.69
CA TYR A 127 7.67 5.70 -6.66
C TYR A 127 7.53 7.16 -6.22
N SER A 128 6.37 7.50 -5.67
CA SER A 128 6.06 8.83 -5.13
C SER A 128 5.68 8.80 -3.64
N GLY A 129 5.09 7.71 -3.15
CA GLY A 129 4.49 7.70 -1.82
C GLY A 129 4.20 6.31 -1.24
N GLY A 130 3.20 6.26 -0.35
CA GLY A 130 2.88 5.08 0.45
C GLY A 130 2.44 3.86 -0.36
N LEU A 131 1.70 4.06 -1.46
CA LEU A 131 1.24 3.00 -2.36
C LEU A 131 2.44 2.26 -2.98
N GLY A 132 3.42 2.98 -3.50
CA GLY A 132 4.64 2.43 -4.09
C GLY A 132 5.51 1.73 -3.05
N ILE A 133 5.69 2.32 -1.86
CA ILE A 133 6.42 1.66 -0.78
C ILE A 133 5.76 0.33 -0.38
N LEU A 134 4.43 0.31 -0.30
CA LEU A 134 3.69 -0.93 -0.02
C LEU A 134 3.87 -1.96 -1.14
N ALA A 135 3.76 -1.56 -2.41
CA ALA A 135 4.01 -2.45 -3.55
C ALA A 135 5.42 -3.05 -3.51
N GLY A 136 6.42 -2.24 -3.13
CA GLY A 136 7.79 -2.69 -2.89
C GLY A 136 7.89 -3.70 -1.75
N ASP A 137 7.28 -3.41 -0.59
CA ASP A 137 7.27 -4.31 0.57
C ASP A 137 6.51 -5.61 0.29
N HIS A 138 5.43 -5.56 -0.50
CA HIS A 138 4.69 -6.73 -0.97
C HIS A 138 5.56 -7.61 -1.86
N CYS A 139 6.31 -7.03 -2.82
CA CYS A 139 7.24 -7.78 -3.67
C CYS A 139 8.36 -8.45 -2.86
N LYS A 140 8.91 -7.74 -1.86
CA LYS A 140 9.97 -8.28 -0.98
C LYS A 140 9.44 -9.41 -0.10
N ALA A 141 8.29 -9.24 0.53
CA ALA A 141 7.66 -10.28 1.34
C ALA A 141 7.25 -11.50 0.51
N ALA A 142 6.70 -11.30 -0.69
CA ALA A 142 6.40 -12.40 -1.62
C ALA A 142 7.68 -13.16 -2.00
N SER A 143 8.79 -12.45 -2.21
CA SER A 143 10.10 -13.07 -2.49
C SER A 143 10.61 -13.87 -1.30
N ASP A 144 10.55 -13.33 -0.08
CA ASP A 144 10.99 -14.04 1.13
C ASP A 144 10.13 -15.28 1.44
N LEU A 145 8.84 -15.26 1.09
CA LEU A 145 7.94 -16.41 1.18
C LEU A 145 8.10 -17.41 0.02
N GLY A 146 8.87 -17.06 -1.01
CA GLY A 146 9.10 -17.86 -2.21
C GLY A 146 7.89 -17.98 -3.13
N LEU A 147 6.93 -17.05 -3.09
CA LEU A 147 5.70 -17.14 -3.88
C LEU A 147 6.01 -17.11 -5.39
N PRO A 148 5.28 -17.87 -6.24
CA PRO A 148 5.33 -17.67 -7.68
C PRO A 148 4.66 -16.33 -8.01
N PHE A 149 5.48 -15.29 -8.16
CA PHE A 149 5.02 -13.91 -8.19
C PHE A 149 5.73 -13.10 -9.27
N ALA A 150 4.95 -12.41 -10.10
CA ALA A 150 5.43 -11.51 -11.14
C ALA A 150 4.74 -10.14 -11.00
N ALA A 151 5.53 -9.08 -10.89
CA ALA A 151 5.01 -7.73 -10.84
C ALA A 151 5.08 -7.06 -12.22
N ILE A 152 4.15 -6.15 -12.51
CA ILE A 152 4.16 -5.29 -13.69
C ILE A 152 3.99 -3.83 -13.27
N GLY A 153 4.74 -2.93 -13.91
CA GLY A 153 4.66 -1.50 -13.69
C GLY A 153 5.19 -0.69 -14.88
N MET A 154 5.45 0.59 -14.62
CA MET A 154 5.93 1.55 -15.60
C MET A 154 7.38 1.95 -15.30
N LEU A 155 8.22 2.09 -16.33
CA LEU A 155 9.60 2.58 -16.18
C LEU A 155 9.65 4.09 -16.41
N TYR A 156 9.55 4.89 -15.35
CA TYR A 156 9.58 6.34 -15.48
C TYR A 156 10.99 6.88 -15.66
N ARG A 157 11.21 7.66 -16.72
CA ARG A 157 12.51 8.27 -17.04
C ARG A 157 12.96 9.27 -15.98
N GLN A 158 12.07 10.07 -15.42
CA GLN A 158 12.36 11.14 -14.46
C GLN A 158 11.88 10.81 -13.04
N GLY A 159 11.20 9.67 -12.85
CA GLY A 159 10.58 9.31 -11.58
C GLY A 159 9.47 10.28 -11.18
N TYR A 160 9.39 10.58 -9.88
CA TYR A 160 8.49 11.62 -9.36
C TYR A 160 9.13 13.01 -9.48
N PHE A 161 9.90 13.46 -8.49
CA PHE A 161 10.83 14.60 -8.61
C PHE A 161 11.77 14.64 -7.39
N THR A 162 12.93 15.29 -7.57
CA THR A 162 13.81 15.70 -6.47
C THR A 162 13.31 17.04 -5.93
N GLN A 163 13.08 17.11 -4.62
CA GLN A 163 12.55 18.31 -3.97
C GLN A 163 13.69 19.21 -3.52
N GLN A 164 13.57 20.51 -3.80
CA GLN A 164 14.33 21.54 -3.09
C GLN A 164 13.39 22.50 -2.39
N ILE A 165 13.83 23.05 -1.26
CA ILE A 165 13.13 24.13 -0.55
C ILE A 165 14.01 25.39 -0.65
N ASP A 166 13.47 26.44 -1.26
CA ASP A 166 14.20 27.71 -1.41
C ASP A 166 14.24 28.53 -0.10
N SER A 167 14.92 29.68 -0.11
CA SER A 167 15.06 30.57 1.06
C SER A 167 13.73 31.18 1.55
N HIS A 168 12.65 31.06 0.80
CA HIS A 168 11.31 31.54 1.15
C HIS A 168 10.37 30.40 1.57
N GLY A 169 10.87 29.17 1.62
CA GLY A 169 10.08 27.99 1.96
C GLY A 169 9.25 27.43 0.81
N ASN A 170 9.48 27.87 -0.43
CA ASN A 170 8.78 27.31 -1.58
C ASN A 170 9.39 25.98 -1.99
N GLN A 171 8.54 25.02 -2.33
CA GLN A 171 8.95 23.77 -2.93
C GLN A 171 9.27 23.97 -4.41
N VAL A 172 10.48 23.58 -4.82
CA VAL A 172 10.94 23.54 -6.20
C VAL A 172 11.10 22.09 -6.63
N ALA A 173 10.35 21.66 -7.65
CA ALA A 173 10.45 20.32 -8.22
C ALA A 173 11.52 20.25 -9.30
N GLN A 174 12.51 19.37 -9.15
CA GLN A 174 13.55 19.12 -10.13
C GLN A 174 13.37 17.73 -10.77
N TYR A 175 13.38 17.70 -12.09
CA TYR A 175 13.21 16.48 -12.89
C TYR A 175 14.52 16.12 -13.57
N ASN A 176 15.18 15.08 -13.07
CA ASN A 176 16.45 14.61 -13.59
C ASN A 176 16.25 13.26 -14.29
N PRO A 177 16.48 13.15 -15.61
CA PRO A 177 16.36 11.87 -16.31
C PRO A 177 17.35 10.83 -15.78
N SER A 178 16.83 9.69 -15.35
CA SER A 178 17.60 8.49 -15.05
C SER A 178 18.18 7.89 -16.32
N ARG A 179 19.43 7.42 -16.25
CA ARG A 179 20.03 6.62 -17.32
C ARG A 179 19.74 5.15 -17.02
N PHE A 180 18.92 4.49 -17.84
CA PHE A 180 18.49 3.10 -17.54
C PHE A 180 19.65 2.10 -17.46
N GLN A 181 20.77 2.37 -18.13
CA GLN A 181 22.01 1.60 -17.99
C GLN A 181 22.61 1.65 -16.57
N ASP A 182 22.32 2.69 -15.79
CA ASP A 182 22.77 2.85 -14.40
C ASP A 182 21.85 2.05 -13.45
N LEU A 183 20.62 1.72 -13.87
CA LEU A 183 19.65 0.99 -13.07
C LEU A 183 19.90 -0.53 -13.13
N PRO A 184 19.55 -1.30 -12.08
CA PRO A 184 19.64 -2.77 -12.05
C PRO A 184 18.51 -3.41 -12.89
N LEU A 185 18.41 -2.99 -14.15
CA LEU A 185 17.45 -3.40 -15.14
C LEU A 185 18.17 -4.07 -16.31
N GLN A 186 17.47 -5.00 -16.95
CA GLN A 186 17.87 -5.62 -18.21
C GLN A 186 16.65 -5.69 -19.13
N PRO A 187 16.82 -5.66 -20.46
CA PRO A 187 15.73 -5.97 -21.38
C PRO A 187 15.17 -7.36 -21.06
N ALA A 188 13.86 -7.46 -20.89
CA ALA A 188 13.22 -8.76 -20.73
C ALA A 188 13.35 -9.56 -22.04
N ARG A 189 13.55 -10.87 -21.93
CA ARG A 189 13.78 -11.74 -23.09
C ARG A 189 12.71 -12.83 -23.20
N ASP A 190 12.36 -13.17 -24.44
CA ASP A 190 11.50 -14.30 -24.77
C ASP A 190 12.27 -15.63 -24.65
N ALA A 191 11.61 -16.75 -24.98
CA ALA A 191 12.20 -18.08 -24.94
C ALA A 191 13.38 -18.24 -25.93
N GLU A 192 13.38 -17.47 -27.01
CA GLU A 192 14.39 -17.43 -28.06
C GLU A 192 15.56 -16.49 -27.73
N GLY A 193 15.45 -15.72 -26.65
CA GLY A 193 16.48 -14.79 -26.17
C GLY A 193 16.42 -13.39 -26.78
N ASN A 194 15.39 -13.05 -27.57
CA ASN A 194 15.18 -11.73 -28.13
C ASN A 194 14.56 -10.79 -27.10
N SER A 195 14.82 -9.49 -27.23
CA SER A 195 14.19 -8.50 -26.36
C SER A 195 12.69 -8.41 -26.62
N VAL A 196 11.89 -8.58 -25.56
CA VAL A 196 10.43 -8.51 -25.64
C VAL A 196 10.00 -7.07 -25.89
N ARG A 197 9.19 -6.89 -26.93
CA ARG A 197 8.49 -5.65 -27.24
C ARG A 197 7.02 -5.96 -27.46
N VAL A 198 6.18 -5.03 -27.04
CA VAL A 198 4.72 -5.09 -27.24
C VAL A 198 4.25 -3.75 -27.73
N SER A 199 3.07 -3.69 -28.34
CA SER A 199 2.52 -2.44 -28.83
C SER A 199 1.05 -2.32 -28.44
N ILE A 200 0.60 -1.08 -28.25
CA ILE A 200 -0.83 -0.75 -28.09
C ILE A 200 -1.27 0.11 -29.27
N GLN A 201 -2.52 -0.09 -29.70
CA GLN A 201 -3.13 0.72 -30.76
C GLN A 201 -3.93 1.84 -30.11
N VAL A 202 -3.76 3.05 -30.64
CA VAL A 202 -4.54 4.24 -30.27
C VAL A 202 -4.94 4.95 -31.56
N PRO A 203 -5.92 5.89 -31.54
CA PRO A 203 -6.39 6.52 -32.76
C PRO A 203 -5.25 7.12 -33.61
N GLY A 204 -5.15 6.60 -34.85
CA GLY A 204 -4.20 7.08 -35.85
C GLY A 204 -2.74 6.65 -35.67
N ARG A 205 -2.38 5.88 -34.64
CA ARG A 205 -0.99 5.44 -34.42
C ARG A 205 -0.83 4.21 -33.50
N THR A 206 0.34 3.60 -33.58
CA THR A 206 0.78 2.52 -32.69
C THR A 206 1.82 3.06 -31.71
N ILE A 207 1.71 2.69 -30.44
CA ILE A 207 2.73 2.99 -29.41
C ILE A 207 3.47 1.70 -29.10
N ASP A 208 4.77 1.68 -29.41
CA ASP A 208 5.66 0.56 -29.08
C ASP A 208 6.19 0.68 -27.66
N LEU A 209 6.38 -0.47 -27.00
CA LEU A 209 6.83 -0.56 -25.63
C LEU A 209 7.97 -1.56 -25.52
N GLN A 210 9.08 -1.14 -24.90
CA GLN A 210 10.14 -2.04 -24.48
C GLN A 210 9.81 -2.59 -23.10
N VAL A 211 9.90 -3.91 -22.95
CA VAL A 211 9.75 -4.55 -21.64
C VAL A 211 11.12 -4.70 -21.00
N TRP A 212 11.25 -4.18 -19.79
CA TRP A 212 12.43 -4.32 -18.93
C TRP A 212 12.12 -5.24 -17.76
N VAL A 213 13.14 -5.85 -17.17
CA VAL A 213 13.01 -6.68 -15.96
C VAL A 213 14.01 -6.24 -14.89
N ALA A 214 13.50 -6.09 -13.66
CA ALA A 214 14.28 -5.99 -12.43
C ALA A 214 14.08 -7.28 -11.63
N ARG A 215 15.17 -7.90 -11.16
CA ARG A 215 15.08 -9.03 -10.23
C ARG A 215 14.89 -8.50 -8.80
N VAL A 216 13.85 -8.95 -8.12
CA VAL A 216 13.51 -8.60 -6.73
C VAL A 216 13.57 -9.86 -5.89
N GLY A 217 14.79 -10.24 -5.50
CA GLY A 217 15.03 -11.51 -4.82
C GLY A 217 14.75 -12.68 -5.77
N HIS A 218 13.70 -13.46 -5.47
CA HIS A 218 13.16 -14.53 -6.31
C HIS A 218 12.22 -14.04 -7.41
N ASN A 219 11.63 -12.86 -7.24
CA ASN A 219 10.55 -12.36 -8.09
C ASN A 219 11.10 -11.52 -9.24
N ASN A 220 10.30 -11.40 -10.31
CA ASN A 220 10.57 -10.47 -11.40
C ASN A 220 9.57 -9.31 -11.37
N LEU A 221 10.09 -8.08 -11.45
CA LEU A 221 9.31 -6.88 -11.73
C LEU A 221 9.56 -6.47 -13.18
N TYR A 222 8.52 -6.57 -14.00
CA TYR A 222 8.54 -6.13 -15.39
C TYR A 222 8.09 -4.67 -15.49
N LEU A 223 8.80 -3.86 -16.28
CA LEU A 223 8.52 -2.44 -16.42
C LEU A 223 8.39 -2.06 -17.90
N LEU A 224 7.35 -1.29 -18.22
CA LEU A 224 7.04 -0.85 -19.57
C LEU A 224 7.62 0.53 -19.85
N ASP A 225 8.28 0.67 -21.00
CA ASP A 225 8.95 1.89 -21.43
C ASP A 225 8.53 2.29 -22.84
N SER A 226 8.03 3.53 -22.97
CA SER A 226 7.61 4.14 -24.23
C SER A 226 8.66 5.06 -24.86
N ASP A 227 9.80 5.33 -24.20
CA ASP A 227 10.86 6.23 -24.70
C ASP A 227 11.72 5.56 -25.80
N LEU A 228 11.07 5.23 -26.91
CA LEU A 228 11.65 4.58 -28.07
C LEU A 228 11.70 5.53 -29.25
N ALA A 229 12.76 5.41 -30.06
CA ALA A 229 12.91 6.19 -31.29
C ALA A 229 11.83 5.88 -32.35
N SER A 230 11.13 4.75 -32.24
CA SER A 230 9.99 4.42 -33.12
C SER A 230 8.71 5.19 -32.76
N ASN A 231 8.61 5.71 -31.54
CA ASN A 231 7.44 6.45 -31.07
C ASN A 231 7.58 7.95 -31.32
N ALA A 232 6.45 8.64 -31.48
CA ALA A 232 6.41 10.10 -31.54
C ALA A 232 6.85 10.71 -30.20
N ASP A 233 7.34 11.96 -30.23
CA ASP A 233 7.84 12.64 -29.02
C ASP A 233 6.80 12.77 -27.91
N GLU A 234 5.51 12.87 -28.26
CA GLU A 234 4.41 12.87 -27.28
C GLU A 234 4.22 11.50 -26.61
N ASP A 235 4.32 10.41 -27.38
CA ASP A 235 4.14 9.06 -26.85
C ASP A 235 5.34 8.64 -26.00
N ARG A 236 6.54 9.09 -26.36
CA ARG A 236 7.76 8.88 -25.54
C ARG A 236 7.63 9.49 -24.15
N ARG A 237 6.90 10.60 -24.01
CA ARG A 237 6.70 11.31 -22.73
C ARG A 237 5.75 10.59 -21.79
N ILE A 238 5.00 9.59 -22.26
CA ILE A 238 4.06 8.83 -21.41
C ILE A 238 4.80 8.18 -20.24
N THR A 239 6.02 7.68 -20.47
CA THR A 239 6.88 7.09 -19.43
C THR A 239 7.93 8.07 -18.89
N TYR A 240 7.72 9.39 -18.95
CA TYR A 240 8.68 10.34 -18.37
C TYR A 240 8.46 10.53 -16.87
N GLN A 241 7.25 10.92 -16.46
CA GLN A 241 6.95 11.34 -15.09
C GLN A 241 5.88 10.45 -14.48
N LEU A 242 6.11 10.02 -13.24
CA LEU A 242 5.11 9.37 -12.42
C LEU A 242 4.05 10.40 -11.99
N TYR A 243 2.78 10.13 -12.32
CA TYR A 243 1.66 11.06 -12.11
C TYR A 243 1.85 12.44 -12.76
N GLY A 244 2.65 12.51 -13.83
CA GLY A 244 2.84 13.73 -14.61
C GLY A 244 1.99 13.81 -15.87
N GLY A 245 2.06 14.95 -16.54
CA GLY A 245 1.29 15.23 -17.75
C GLY A 245 -0.14 15.70 -17.46
N ASP A 246 -0.96 15.70 -18.51
CA ASP A 246 -2.38 16.04 -18.46
C ASP A 246 -3.26 14.78 -18.37
N ALA A 247 -4.58 14.95 -18.41
CA ALA A 247 -5.53 13.83 -18.37
C ALA A 247 -5.32 12.82 -19.52
N THR A 248 -4.90 13.30 -20.69
CA THR A 248 -4.58 12.46 -21.85
C THR A 248 -3.37 11.57 -21.56
N ASN A 249 -2.29 12.17 -21.08
CA ASN A 249 -1.09 11.41 -20.70
C ASN A 249 -1.41 10.40 -19.60
N ARG A 250 -2.22 10.78 -18.62
CA ARG A 250 -2.64 9.90 -17.53
C ARG A 250 -3.45 8.70 -18.05
N LEU A 251 -4.41 8.93 -18.94
CA LEU A 251 -5.17 7.85 -19.58
C LEU A 251 -4.25 6.88 -20.34
N LEU A 252 -3.31 7.42 -21.12
CA LEU A 252 -2.35 6.62 -21.87
C LEU A 252 -1.42 5.81 -20.95
N GLN A 253 -1.00 6.36 -19.80
CA GLN A 253 -0.25 5.60 -18.79
C GLN A 253 -1.04 4.39 -18.29
N GLU A 254 -2.34 4.57 -18.01
CA GLU A 254 -3.21 3.48 -17.55
C GLU A 254 -3.50 2.47 -18.66
N MET A 255 -3.66 2.91 -19.92
CA MET A 255 -3.77 2.01 -21.07
C MET A 255 -2.50 1.18 -21.24
N ILE A 256 -1.30 1.78 -21.14
CA ILE A 256 -0.03 1.05 -21.20
C ILE A 256 0.05 0.05 -20.05
N LEU A 257 -0.22 0.47 -18.81
CA LEU A 257 -0.11 -0.41 -17.64
C LEU A 257 -1.13 -1.57 -17.69
N GLY A 258 -2.38 -1.29 -18.04
CA GLY A 258 -3.46 -2.27 -18.11
C GLY A 258 -3.36 -3.17 -19.35
N ILE A 259 -3.44 -2.58 -20.55
CA ILE A 259 -3.45 -3.30 -21.83
C ILE A 259 -2.04 -3.78 -22.18
N GLY A 260 -1.07 -2.86 -22.23
CA GLY A 260 0.32 -3.19 -22.51
C GLY A 260 0.91 -4.17 -21.50
N GLY A 261 0.51 -4.07 -20.22
CA GLY A 261 0.90 -5.00 -19.16
C GLY A 261 0.37 -6.42 -19.35
N VAL A 262 -0.86 -6.61 -19.85
CA VAL A 262 -1.38 -7.94 -20.22
C VAL A 262 -0.59 -8.49 -21.40
N ARG A 263 -0.42 -7.70 -22.47
CA ARG A 263 0.33 -8.11 -23.67
C ARG A 263 1.77 -8.49 -23.35
N ALA A 264 2.44 -7.74 -22.48
CA ALA A 264 3.79 -8.05 -22.02
C ALA A 264 3.86 -9.39 -21.30
N LYS A 265 2.91 -9.67 -20.39
CA LYS A 265 2.83 -10.97 -19.71
C LYS A 265 2.64 -12.12 -20.70
N ARG A 266 1.80 -11.94 -21.73
CA ARG A 266 1.61 -12.94 -22.81
C ARG A 266 2.88 -13.18 -23.61
N ALA A 267 3.55 -12.10 -24.04
CA ALA A 267 4.79 -12.19 -24.80
C ALA A 267 5.95 -12.84 -24.00
N LEU A 268 5.92 -12.71 -22.67
CA LEU A 268 6.84 -13.38 -21.75
C LEU A 268 6.46 -14.85 -21.45
N GLY A 269 5.34 -15.35 -22.00
CA GLY A 269 4.83 -16.70 -21.73
C GLY A 269 4.27 -16.89 -20.31
N LEU A 270 3.97 -15.80 -19.59
CA LEU A 270 3.41 -15.87 -18.24
C LEU A 270 1.92 -16.24 -18.30
N GLN A 271 1.52 -17.18 -17.44
CA GLN A 271 0.13 -17.64 -17.30
C GLN A 271 -0.36 -17.41 -15.86
N PRO A 272 -0.71 -16.17 -15.48
CA PRO A 272 -1.14 -15.89 -14.12
C PRO A 272 -2.48 -16.53 -13.81
N THR A 273 -2.54 -17.23 -12.67
CA THR A 273 -3.78 -17.78 -12.10
C THR A 273 -4.50 -16.74 -11.24
N VAL A 274 -3.81 -15.71 -10.77
CA VAL A 274 -4.37 -14.54 -10.07
C VAL A 274 -3.89 -13.25 -10.69
N TRP A 275 -4.82 -12.29 -10.83
CA TRP A 275 -4.53 -10.95 -11.33
C TRP A 275 -4.88 -9.92 -10.26
N HIS A 276 -3.88 -9.31 -9.64
CA HIS A 276 -4.06 -8.30 -8.60
C HIS A 276 -3.81 -6.91 -9.17
N MET A 277 -4.83 -6.06 -9.07
CA MET A 277 -4.81 -4.64 -9.38
C MET A 277 -4.63 -3.84 -8.08
N ASN A 278 -3.48 -3.20 -7.92
CA ASN A 278 -3.20 -2.35 -6.78
C ASN A 278 -3.54 -0.90 -7.13
N GLU A 279 -4.71 -0.45 -6.69
CA GLU A 279 -5.42 0.75 -7.15
C GLU A 279 -5.96 0.65 -8.60
N GLY A 280 -6.87 1.55 -8.98
CA GLY A 280 -7.59 1.54 -10.27
C GLY A 280 -6.70 1.71 -11.52
N HIS A 281 -5.43 2.10 -11.36
CA HIS A 281 -4.52 2.46 -12.47
C HIS A 281 -4.29 1.37 -13.51
N ALA A 282 -4.51 0.10 -13.14
CA ALA A 282 -4.31 -1.05 -14.00
C ALA A 282 -5.64 -1.71 -14.41
N ALA A 283 -6.80 -1.07 -14.17
CA ALA A 283 -8.10 -1.71 -14.35
C ALA A 283 -8.42 -2.05 -15.82
N PHE A 284 -7.81 -1.36 -16.79
CA PHE A 284 -7.91 -1.75 -18.21
C PHE A 284 -7.36 -3.15 -18.52
N GLN A 285 -6.59 -3.77 -17.61
CA GLN A 285 -6.21 -5.18 -17.76
C GLN A 285 -7.41 -6.13 -17.80
N VAL A 286 -8.51 -5.76 -17.14
CA VAL A 286 -9.77 -6.53 -17.18
C VAL A 286 -10.28 -6.56 -18.62
N LEU A 287 -10.29 -5.41 -19.29
CA LEU A 287 -10.80 -5.28 -20.64
C LEU A 287 -9.92 -6.01 -21.65
N GLU A 288 -8.59 -5.94 -21.55
CA GLU A 288 -7.69 -6.67 -22.47
C GLU A 288 -7.84 -8.18 -22.33
N ARG A 289 -8.05 -8.68 -21.10
CA ARG A 289 -8.34 -10.10 -20.88
C ARG A 289 -9.72 -10.51 -21.39
N CYS A 290 -10.73 -9.65 -21.25
CA CYS A 290 -12.06 -9.89 -21.83
C CYS A 290 -11.97 -9.94 -23.36
N ARG A 291 -11.21 -9.03 -23.97
CA ARG A 291 -10.95 -8.98 -25.42
C ARG A 291 -10.34 -10.28 -25.94
N GLU A 292 -9.32 -10.82 -25.26
CA GLU A 292 -8.72 -12.13 -25.61
C GLU A 292 -9.78 -13.25 -25.67
N MET A 293 -10.66 -13.28 -24.67
CA MET A 293 -11.73 -14.29 -24.56
C MET A 293 -12.85 -14.09 -25.59
N VAL A 294 -13.23 -12.85 -25.87
CA VAL A 294 -14.24 -12.51 -26.90
C VAL A 294 -13.73 -12.89 -28.29
N GLN A 295 -12.47 -12.58 -28.60
CA GLN A 295 -11.85 -13.00 -29.86
C GLN A 295 -11.70 -14.52 -29.99
N SER A 296 -11.72 -15.23 -28.87
CA SER A 296 -11.76 -16.70 -28.83
C SER A 296 -13.18 -17.27 -28.94
N GLY A 297 -14.20 -16.43 -29.07
CA GLY A 297 -15.59 -16.82 -29.35
C GLY A 297 -16.57 -16.71 -28.18
N LEU A 298 -16.18 -16.16 -27.03
CA LEU A 298 -17.11 -15.89 -25.92
C LEU A 298 -17.86 -14.56 -26.13
N ASP A 299 -19.05 -14.42 -25.56
CA ASP A 299 -19.68 -13.11 -25.40
C ASP A 299 -19.02 -12.33 -24.25
N PHE A 300 -19.13 -11.00 -24.27
CA PHE A 300 -18.49 -10.13 -23.29
C PHE A 300 -18.93 -10.41 -21.84
N ALA A 301 -20.21 -10.72 -21.61
CA ALA A 301 -20.70 -10.95 -20.25
C ALA A 301 -20.08 -12.23 -19.67
N THR A 302 -20.02 -13.31 -20.44
CA THR A 302 -19.30 -14.54 -20.07
C THR A 302 -17.82 -14.27 -19.84
N ALA A 303 -17.16 -13.55 -20.75
CA ALA A 303 -15.75 -13.21 -20.63
C ALA A 303 -15.46 -12.40 -19.34
N LEU A 304 -16.33 -11.44 -19.02
CA LEU A 304 -16.20 -10.62 -17.82
C LEU A 304 -16.31 -11.46 -16.54
N GLU A 305 -17.24 -12.41 -16.46
CA GLU A 305 -17.35 -13.32 -15.31
C GLU A 305 -16.09 -14.19 -15.16
N ALA A 306 -15.63 -14.78 -16.26
CA ALA A 306 -14.42 -15.60 -16.27
C ALA A 306 -13.16 -14.81 -15.88
N VAL A 307 -13.05 -13.55 -16.31
CA VAL A 307 -11.93 -12.66 -15.97
C VAL A 307 -12.03 -12.20 -14.52
N ALA A 308 -13.22 -11.81 -14.06
CA ALA A 308 -13.39 -11.26 -12.72
C ALA A 308 -13.17 -12.32 -11.62
N GLY A 309 -13.53 -13.58 -11.87
CA GLY A 309 -13.43 -14.68 -10.90
C GLY A 309 -12.02 -15.01 -10.41
N ASN A 310 -10.97 -14.50 -11.06
CA ASN A 310 -9.60 -14.58 -10.52
C ASN A 310 -8.89 -13.22 -10.44
N THR A 311 -9.67 -12.13 -10.39
CA THR A 311 -9.15 -10.78 -10.27
C THR A 311 -9.37 -10.25 -8.85
N VAL A 312 -8.29 -9.74 -8.26
CA VAL A 312 -8.25 -9.10 -6.94
C VAL A 312 -8.03 -7.61 -7.13
N PHE A 313 -8.79 -6.78 -6.42
CA PHE A 313 -8.66 -5.33 -6.44
C PHE A 313 -8.49 -4.77 -5.03
N THR A 314 -7.41 -4.01 -4.84
CA THR A 314 -7.15 -3.27 -3.60
C THR A 314 -7.31 -1.78 -3.85
N THR A 315 -8.13 -1.09 -3.06
CA THR A 315 -8.21 0.38 -3.04
C THR A 315 -7.43 0.95 -1.85
N HIS A 316 -6.70 2.04 -2.07
CA HIS A 316 -5.92 2.75 -1.04
C HIS A 316 -6.45 4.16 -0.76
N THR A 317 -7.53 4.52 -1.43
CA THR A 317 -8.02 5.89 -1.50
C THR A 317 -9.18 6.08 -0.51
N PRO A 318 -9.01 6.95 0.52
CA PRO A 318 -10.05 7.18 1.52
C PRO A 318 -11.03 8.31 1.14
N VAL A 319 -10.86 8.93 -0.03
CA VAL A 319 -11.67 10.08 -0.49
C VAL A 319 -11.98 9.99 -1.99
N PRO A 320 -13.21 10.33 -2.44
CA PRO A 320 -13.59 10.21 -3.85
C PRO A 320 -12.66 10.99 -4.82
N ALA A 321 -12.12 12.13 -4.38
CA ALA A 321 -11.22 12.97 -5.18
C ALA A 321 -9.86 12.31 -5.49
N GLY A 322 -9.53 11.18 -4.84
CA GLY A 322 -8.31 10.43 -5.11
C GLY A 322 -8.43 9.39 -6.22
N HIS A 323 -9.63 9.15 -6.76
CA HIS A 323 -9.83 8.22 -7.87
C HIS A 323 -9.59 8.90 -9.22
N ASP A 324 -8.91 8.19 -10.12
CA ASP A 324 -8.77 8.62 -11.51
C ASP A 324 -10.14 8.52 -12.22
N ILE A 325 -10.61 9.65 -12.74
CA ILE A 325 -11.85 9.78 -13.49
C ILE A 325 -11.55 10.51 -14.80
N PHE A 326 -11.77 9.84 -15.93
CA PHE A 326 -11.52 10.40 -17.26
C PHE A 326 -12.82 10.89 -17.91
N ASP A 327 -12.79 12.03 -18.59
CA ASP A 327 -13.95 12.51 -19.34
C ASP A 327 -14.38 11.50 -20.40
N HIS A 328 -15.70 11.26 -20.54
CA HIS A 328 -16.22 10.29 -21.50
C HIS A 328 -15.76 10.55 -22.93
N ARG A 329 -15.59 11.81 -23.37
CA ARG A 329 -15.12 12.12 -24.72
C ARG A 329 -13.69 11.65 -24.95
N LEU A 330 -12.85 11.71 -23.91
CA LEU A 330 -11.49 11.22 -23.97
C LEU A 330 -11.47 9.70 -24.10
N ILE A 331 -12.30 9.00 -23.32
CA ILE A 331 -12.47 7.54 -23.42
C ILE A 331 -13.02 7.15 -24.79
N GLU A 332 -14.09 7.79 -25.25
CA GLU A 332 -14.71 7.54 -26.55
C GLU A 332 -13.70 7.65 -27.68
N TYR A 333 -12.87 8.70 -27.66
CA TYR A 333 -11.81 8.88 -28.64
C TYR A 333 -10.83 7.71 -28.64
N TYR A 334 -10.19 7.43 -27.48
CA TYR A 334 -9.12 6.43 -27.39
C TYR A 334 -9.58 4.96 -27.49
N PHE A 335 -10.83 4.66 -27.15
CA PHE A 335 -11.37 3.30 -27.13
C PHE A 335 -12.33 2.99 -28.29
N SER A 336 -12.64 3.95 -29.16
CA SER A 336 -13.59 3.79 -30.28
C SER A 336 -13.40 2.50 -31.10
N GLU A 337 -12.17 2.22 -31.54
CA GLU A 337 -11.85 0.99 -32.29
C GLU A 337 -11.80 -0.25 -31.38
N TYR A 338 -11.27 -0.08 -30.17
CA TYR A 338 -11.08 -1.15 -29.19
C TYR A 338 -12.41 -1.77 -28.71
N ILE A 339 -13.46 -0.96 -28.60
CA ILE A 339 -14.80 -1.40 -28.16
C ILE A 339 -15.40 -2.43 -29.12
N GLY A 340 -15.15 -2.29 -30.43
CA GLY A 340 -15.58 -3.28 -31.41
C GLY A 340 -14.96 -4.67 -31.16
N GLU A 341 -13.72 -4.72 -30.68
CA GLU A 341 -13.06 -5.99 -30.32
C GLU A 341 -13.63 -6.65 -29.05
N LEU A 342 -14.34 -5.89 -28.21
CA LEU A 342 -15.05 -6.41 -27.04
C LEU A 342 -16.46 -6.93 -27.36
N GLY A 343 -16.98 -6.67 -28.57
CA GLY A 343 -18.32 -7.10 -28.98
C GLY A 343 -19.45 -6.40 -28.22
N ILE A 344 -19.21 -5.19 -27.70
CA ILE A 344 -20.19 -4.34 -27.00
C ILE A 344 -20.27 -2.96 -27.66
N ASP A 345 -21.28 -2.17 -27.31
CA ASP A 345 -21.37 -0.77 -27.72
C ASP A 345 -20.70 0.19 -26.71
N MET A 346 -20.60 1.46 -27.10
CA MET A 346 -20.01 2.51 -26.28
C MET A 346 -20.79 2.73 -24.96
N GLU A 347 -22.12 2.63 -25.01
CA GLU A 347 -22.97 2.84 -23.82
C GLU A 347 -22.68 1.78 -22.75
N HIS A 348 -22.62 0.51 -23.16
CA HIS A 348 -22.23 -0.59 -22.28
C HIS A 348 -20.80 -0.39 -21.79
N PHE A 349 -19.84 -0.01 -22.65
CA PHE A 349 -18.47 0.26 -22.21
C PHE A 349 -18.41 1.34 -21.12
N LEU A 350 -19.03 2.50 -21.35
CA LEU A 350 -19.06 3.60 -20.38
C LEU A 350 -19.75 3.20 -19.08
N SER A 351 -20.78 2.34 -19.14
CA SER A 351 -21.45 1.82 -17.93
C SER A 351 -20.52 1.05 -16.99
N LEU A 352 -19.42 0.45 -17.51
CA LEU A 352 -18.42 -0.22 -16.69
C LEU A 352 -17.69 0.75 -15.76
N GLY A 353 -17.46 1.99 -16.22
CA GLY A 353 -16.84 3.07 -15.45
C GLY A 353 -17.85 4.00 -14.76
N ALA A 354 -19.16 3.77 -14.87
CA ALA A 354 -20.16 4.69 -14.37
C ALA A 354 -20.18 4.77 -12.83
N SER A 355 -20.27 5.99 -12.30
CA SER A 355 -20.36 6.30 -10.87
C SER A 355 -21.28 7.52 -10.65
N PRO A 356 -22.07 7.56 -9.57
CA PRO A 356 -22.91 8.72 -9.27
C PRO A 356 -22.10 9.98 -8.93
N VAL A 357 -20.80 9.82 -8.59
CA VAL A 357 -19.90 10.95 -8.28
C VAL A 357 -19.66 11.83 -9.50
N ASN A 358 -19.60 11.24 -10.70
CA ASN A 358 -19.40 11.98 -11.95
C ASN A 358 -20.12 11.27 -13.12
N SER A 359 -21.29 11.81 -13.51
CA SER A 359 -22.11 11.26 -14.60
C SER A 359 -21.49 11.37 -16.00
N HIS A 360 -20.44 12.18 -16.16
CA HIS A 360 -19.74 12.40 -17.43
C HIS A 360 -18.31 11.86 -17.42
N GLY A 361 -17.96 11.11 -16.36
CA GLY A 361 -16.63 10.59 -16.13
C GLY A 361 -16.61 9.07 -16.03
N PHE A 362 -15.60 8.47 -16.64
CA PHE A 362 -15.27 7.06 -16.53
C PHE A 362 -14.37 6.85 -15.32
N ASN A 363 -14.95 6.30 -14.25
CA ASN A 363 -14.29 6.06 -12.99
C ASN A 363 -13.55 4.70 -13.02
N MET A 364 -12.23 4.75 -12.83
CA MET A 364 -11.37 3.57 -12.90
C MET A 364 -11.57 2.60 -11.73
N THR A 365 -11.91 3.10 -10.54
CA THR A 365 -12.29 2.29 -9.38
C THR A 365 -13.59 1.53 -9.67
N ALA A 366 -14.55 2.17 -10.33
CA ALA A 366 -15.81 1.53 -10.71
C ALA A 366 -15.58 0.39 -11.73
N LEU A 367 -14.71 0.60 -12.72
CA LEU A 367 -14.26 -0.45 -13.64
C LEU A 367 -13.58 -1.60 -12.88
N ALA A 368 -12.68 -1.26 -11.95
CA ALA A 368 -11.94 -2.25 -11.17
C ALA A 368 -12.88 -3.13 -10.33
N LEU A 369 -13.85 -2.54 -9.63
CA LEU A 369 -14.83 -3.25 -8.80
C LEU A 369 -15.73 -4.16 -9.63
N ARG A 370 -16.28 -3.67 -10.74
CA ARG A 370 -17.13 -4.48 -11.64
C ARG A 370 -16.34 -5.60 -12.32
N GLY A 371 -15.05 -5.36 -12.59
CA GLY A 371 -14.12 -6.29 -13.23
C GLY A 371 -13.41 -7.28 -12.30
N SER A 372 -13.78 -7.35 -11.02
CA SER A 372 -13.14 -8.24 -10.02
C SER A 372 -14.15 -8.84 -9.06
N ARG A 373 -13.74 -9.88 -8.31
CA ARG A 373 -14.60 -10.59 -7.33
C ARG A 373 -14.09 -10.57 -5.90
N PHE A 374 -12.85 -10.12 -5.73
CA PHE A 374 -12.18 -10.06 -4.44
C PHE A 374 -11.69 -8.63 -4.23
N HIS A 375 -12.30 -7.92 -3.28
CA HIS A 375 -12.10 -6.49 -3.09
C HIS A 375 -11.65 -6.20 -1.66
N ASN A 376 -10.65 -5.35 -1.48
CA ASN A 376 -10.26 -4.94 -0.14
C ASN A 376 -9.78 -3.49 -0.02
N GLY A 377 -10.08 -2.91 1.14
CA GLY A 377 -9.34 -1.80 1.72
C GLY A 377 -8.06 -2.27 2.43
N VAL A 378 -7.36 -1.33 3.05
CA VAL A 378 -5.95 -1.52 3.51
C VAL A 378 -5.75 -1.38 5.02
N SER A 379 -6.84 -1.24 5.75
CA SER A 379 -7.00 -1.29 7.21
C SER A 379 -8.47 -1.61 7.52
N ARG A 380 -8.78 -1.95 8.77
CA ARG A 380 -10.16 -2.25 9.19
C ARG A 380 -11.10 -1.05 8.98
N ILE A 381 -10.69 0.14 9.43
CA ILE A 381 -11.46 1.39 9.23
C ILE A 381 -11.62 1.67 7.74
N HIS A 382 -10.53 1.56 6.96
CA HIS A 382 -10.59 1.84 5.53
C HIS A 382 -11.44 0.85 4.75
N GLY A 383 -11.51 -0.42 5.17
CA GLY A 383 -12.44 -1.39 4.59
C GLY A 383 -13.89 -0.91 4.67
N HIS A 384 -14.29 -0.37 5.82
CA HIS A 384 -15.61 0.22 6.00
C HIS A 384 -15.77 1.53 5.21
N VAL A 385 -14.79 2.44 5.23
CA VAL A 385 -14.83 3.69 4.44
C VAL A 385 -14.96 3.39 2.94
N ALA A 386 -14.18 2.46 2.41
CA ALA A 386 -14.27 2.04 1.01
C ALA A 386 -15.62 1.39 0.70
N SER A 387 -16.13 0.57 1.62
CA SER A 387 -17.44 -0.04 1.50
C SER A 387 -18.58 0.99 1.41
N GLU A 388 -18.55 2.02 2.25
CA GLU A 388 -19.49 3.14 2.23
C GLU A 388 -19.36 3.99 0.96
N MET A 389 -18.13 4.35 0.60
CA MET A 389 -17.84 5.19 -0.56
C MET A 389 -18.30 4.52 -1.87
N GLU A 390 -18.11 3.21 -1.98
CA GLU A 390 -18.43 2.42 -3.16
C GLU A 390 -19.79 1.72 -3.08
N ARG A 391 -20.66 2.11 -2.13
CA ARG A 391 -22.00 1.52 -1.92
C ARG A 391 -22.88 1.53 -3.17
N TYR A 392 -22.65 2.45 -4.10
CA TYR A 392 -23.41 2.54 -5.35
C TYR A 392 -23.18 1.35 -6.29
N ILE A 393 -22.11 0.56 -6.09
CA ILE A 393 -21.90 -0.70 -6.80
C ILE A 393 -22.88 -1.78 -6.33
N TRP A 394 -23.28 -1.75 -5.05
CA TRP A 394 -24.25 -2.66 -4.43
C TRP A 394 -25.34 -1.88 -3.69
N PRO A 395 -26.20 -1.14 -4.41
CA PRO A 395 -27.06 -0.11 -3.82
C PRO A 395 -28.11 -0.64 -2.84
N GLN A 396 -28.44 -1.93 -2.91
CA GLN A 396 -29.41 -2.59 -2.01
C GLN A 396 -28.72 -3.37 -0.87
N ILE A 397 -27.39 -3.37 -0.80
CA ILE A 397 -26.63 -4.08 0.22
C ILE A 397 -25.99 -3.07 1.16
N GLU A 398 -26.20 -3.26 2.46
CA GLU A 398 -25.57 -2.40 3.46
C GLU A 398 -24.04 -2.54 3.42
N PRO A 399 -23.29 -1.44 3.64
CA PRO A 399 -21.83 -1.43 3.59
C PRO A 399 -21.15 -2.47 4.51
N GLU A 400 -21.74 -2.81 5.65
CA GLU A 400 -21.19 -3.84 6.54
C GLU A 400 -21.21 -5.25 5.94
N GLU A 401 -22.08 -5.49 4.96
CA GLU A 401 -22.30 -6.80 4.36
C GLU A 401 -21.88 -6.89 2.88
N ASN A 402 -21.68 -5.76 2.20
CA ASN A 402 -21.28 -5.76 0.80
C ASN A 402 -19.92 -6.48 0.59
N PRO A 403 -19.53 -6.84 -0.64
CA PRO A 403 -18.33 -7.65 -0.90
C PRO A 403 -16.97 -7.03 -0.50
N VAL A 404 -16.89 -5.75 -0.15
CA VAL A 404 -15.62 -5.11 0.22
C VAL A 404 -15.13 -5.61 1.58
N ARG A 405 -13.88 -6.06 1.64
CA ARG A 405 -13.20 -6.52 2.86
C ARG A 405 -11.99 -5.63 3.15
N TYR A 406 -11.06 -6.08 3.98
CA TYR A 406 -9.81 -5.39 4.21
C TYR A 406 -8.65 -6.37 4.36
N VAL A 407 -7.45 -5.91 4.00
CA VAL A 407 -6.18 -6.52 4.42
C VAL A 407 -5.32 -5.42 5.01
N THR A 408 -5.07 -5.49 6.31
CA THR A 408 -4.28 -4.47 6.99
C THR A 408 -2.85 -4.47 6.48
N ASN A 409 -2.38 -3.32 5.99
CA ASN A 409 -1.03 -3.17 5.46
C ASN A 409 0.05 -3.58 6.48
N GLY A 410 1.19 -4.05 5.96
CA GLY A 410 2.39 -4.33 6.74
C GLY A 410 3.65 -3.87 6.02
N VAL A 411 4.75 -3.81 6.77
CA VAL A 411 6.04 -3.29 6.30
C VAL A 411 7.11 -4.38 6.26
N HIS A 412 8.04 -4.27 5.32
CA HIS A 412 9.08 -5.27 5.17
C HIS A 412 10.14 -5.10 6.28
N VAL A 413 10.08 -5.96 7.31
CA VAL A 413 10.91 -5.85 8.51
C VAL A 413 12.41 -5.75 8.18
N PRO A 414 13.00 -6.59 7.30
CA PRO A 414 14.42 -6.45 6.95
C PRO A 414 14.79 -5.11 6.28
N THR A 415 13.85 -4.45 5.59
CA THR A 415 14.09 -3.14 4.98
C THR A 415 14.22 -2.05 6.04
N PHE A 416 13.32 -2.05 7.04
CA PHE A 416 13.12 -0.93 7.95
C PHE A 416 13.63 -1.13 9.37
N LEU A 417 13.82 -2.37 9.83
CA LEU A 417 14.47 -2.65 11.10
C LEU A 417 15.95 -2.26 11.03
N ALA A 418 16.43 -1.51 12.01
CA ALA A 418 17.82 -1.06 12.04
C ALA A 418 18.83 -2.20 12.24
N ASN A 419 20.06 -1.98 11.79
CA ASN A 419 21.14 -2.98 11.88
C ASN A 419 21.46 -3.33 13.33
N GLU A 420 21.44 -2.32 14.18
CA GLU A 420 21.72 -2.41 15.60
C GLU A 420 20.70 -3.30 16.29
N TRP A 421 19.43 -3.21 15.87
CA TRP A 421 18.37 -4.12 16.32
C TRP A 421 18.56 -5.53 15.79
N MET A 422 18.87 -5.69 14.49
CA MET A 422 19.16 -7.01 13.94
C MET A 422 20.33 -7.69 14.66
N ASN A 423 21.41 -6.97 14.92
CA ASN A 423 22.57 -7.46 15.67
C ASN A 423 22.20 -7.81 17.12
N MET A 424 21.39 -6.97 17.78
CA MET A 424 20.87 -7.27 19.12
C MET A 424 20.03 -8.55 19.12
N PHE A 425 19.13 -8.72 18.15
CA PHE A 425 18.31 -9.92 18.03
C PHE A 425 19.14 -11.16 17.69
N ASP A 426 20.14 -11.03 16.82
CA ASP A 426 21.06 -12.12 16.48
C ASP A 426 21.88 -12.57 17.71
N LEU A 427 22.29 -11.63 18.57
CA LEU A 427 23.00 -11.91 19.82
C LEU A 427 22.09 -12.52 20.91
N GLN A 428 20.90 -11.96 21.12
CA GLN A 428 20.00 -12.35 22.22
C GLN A 428 19.16 -13.59 21.88
N PHE A 429 18.69 -13.70 20.63
CA PHE A 429 17.72 -14.72 20.21
C PHE A 429 18.29 -15.71 19.20
N GLY A 430 19.49 -15.46 18.66
CA GLY A 430 20.07 -16.22 17.55
C GLY A 430 19.48 -15.83 16.20
N GLY A 431 20.13 -16.19 15.09
CA GLY A 431 19.72 -15.78 13.74
C GLY A 431 18.35 -16.30 13.24
N GLY A 432 17.74 -17.25 13.97
CA GLY A 432 16.45 -17.86 13.65
C GLY A 432 15.24 -16.94 13.83
N TRP A 433 15.37 -15.78 14.49
CA TRP A 433 14.24 -14.86 14.68
C TRP A 433 13.57 -14.41 13.36
N ARG A 434 14.33 -14.40 12.26
CA ARG A 434 13.82 -14.02 10.92
C ARG A 434 12.72 -14.97 10.41
N THR A 435 12.67 -16.21 10.90
CA THR A 435 11.59 -17.16 10.56
C THR A 435 10.39 -17.07 11.49
N GLU A 436 10.47 -16.26 12.54
CA GLU A 436 9.47 -16.12 13.61
C GLU A 436 8.63 -14.84 13.44
N LEU A 437 8.74 -14.12 12.31
CA LEU A 437 7.95 -12.91 12.06
C LEU A 437 6.43 -13.14 12.15
N LEU A 438 5.97 -14.36 11.84
CA LEU A 438 4.57 -14.77 11.90
C LEU A 438 4.15 -15.41 13.24
N ASN A 439 5.05 -15.45 14.23
CA ASN A 439 4.80 -16.05 15.54
C ASN A 439 4.73 -14.95 16.62
N PRO A 440 3.52 -14.46 16.98
CA PRO A 440 3.38 -13.42 18.00
C PRO A 440 4.02 -13.79 19.34
N GLY A 441 3.94 -15.07 19.75
CA GLY A 441 4.50 -15.53 21.02
C GLY A 441 6.01 -15.39 21.11
N PHE A 442 6.74 -15.49 19.98
CA PHE A 442 8.19 -15.30 19.95
C PHE A 442 8.62 -13.89 20.38
N TRP A 443 7.81 -12.87 20.07
CA TRP A 443 8.19 -11.47 20.26
C TRP A 443 8.14 -10.99 21.71
N SER A 444 7.53 -11.77 22.61
CA SER A 444 7.64 -11.57 24.07
C SER A 444 9.09 -11.52 24.57
N LYS A 445 10.02 -12.15 23.85
CA LYS A 445 11.46 -12.12 24.12
C LYS A 445 12.07 -10.71 24.09
N ILE A 446 11.43 -9.73 23.47
CA ILE A 446 11.90 -8.33 23.52
C ILE A 446 11.99 -7.83 24.96
N GLN A 447 11.11 -8.33 25.85
CA GLN A 447 11.13 -7.95 27.26
C GLN A 447 12.43 -8.36 27.96
N ASP A 448 13.07 -9.45 27.50
CA ASP A 448 14.33 -9.96 28.05
C ASP A 448 15.54 -9.08 27.74
N ILE A 449 15.44 -8.13 26.80
CA ILE A 449 16.55 -7.23 26.46
C ILE A 449 16.81 -6.27 27.64
N PRO A 450 18.02 -6.23 28.22
CA PRO A 450 18.29 -5.33 29.36
C PRO A 450 18.06 -3.85 29.03
N PHE A 451 17.50 -3.06 29.95
CA PHE A 451 17.14 -1.66 29.71
C PHE A 451 18.31 -0.80 29.21
N HIS A 452 19.48 -0.90 29.83
CA HIS A 452 20.67 -0.15 29.41
C HIS A 452 21.13 -0.51 27.98
N SER A 453 20.97 -1.78 27.59
CA SER A 453 21.32 -2.25 26.25
C SER A 453 20.32 -1.74 25.22
N PHE A 454 19.02 -1.77 25.55
CA PHE A 454 17.96 -1.21 24.71
C PHE A 454 18.15 0.30 24.50
N TRP A 455 18.38 1.05 25.58
CA TRP A 455 18.64 2.49 25.52
C TRP A 455 19.88 2.80 24.68
N SER A 456 20.97 2.08 24.88
CA SER A 456 22.20 2.25 24.10
C SER A 456 21.98 2.10 22.59
N VAL A 457 21.19 1.10 22.17
CA VAL A 457 20.80 0.95 20.76
C VAL A 457 20.01 2.15 20.27
N ARG A 458 18.98 2.58 21.01
CA ARG A 458 18.18 3.78 20.66
C ARG A 458 19.04 5.04 20.53
N GLN A 459 19.95 5.27 21.46
CA GLN A 459 20.87 6.42 21.44
C GLN A 459 21.84 6.38 20.26
N SER A 460 22.36 5.19 19.91
CA SER A 460 23.20 4.99 18.72
C SER A 460 22.46 5.31 17.43
N LEU A 461 21.22 4.83 17.29
CA LEU A 461 20.37 5.12 16.13
C LEU A 461 20.04 6.61 16.00
N LYS A 462 19.74 7.25 17.14
CA LYS A 462 19.50 8.69 17.20
C LYS A 462 20.73 9.50 16.79
N ALA A 463 21.93 9.15 17.27
CA ALA A 463 23.17 9.82 16.86
C ALA A 463 23.38 9.75 15.34
N LYS A 464 23.16 8.58 14.74
CA LYS A 464 23.28 8.38 13.27
C LYS A 464 22.23 9.14 12.48
N MET A 465 21.03 9.29 13.01
CA MET A 465 19.99 10.11 12.40
C MET A 465 20.37 11.59 12.48
N LEU A 466 20.79 12.07 13.65
CA LEU A 466 21.21 13.46 13.86
C LEU A 466 22.40 13.86 12.98
N GLU A 467 23.34 12.94 12.71
CA GLU A 467 24.42 13.15 11.72
C GLU A 467 23.86 13.50 10.34
N THR A 468 22.98 12.64 9.80
CA THR A 468 22.37 12.87 8.49
C THR A 468 21.48 14.13 8.47
N VAL A 469 20.68 14.36 9.51
CA VAL A 469 19.81 15.54 9.62
C VAL A 469 20.63 16.83 9.69
N HIS A 470 21.71 16.84 10.48
CA HIS A 470 22.60 17.98 10.59
C HIS A 470 23.31 18.28 9.27
N GLU A 471 23.88 17.27 8.61
CA GLU A 471 24.56 17.43 7.31
C GLU A 471 23.62 18.01 6.25
N ARG A 472 22.43 17.40 6.06
CA ARG A 472 21.44 17.88 5.09
C ARG A 472 20.94 19.28 5.42
N SER A 473 20.71 19.59 6.70
CA SER A 473 20.27 20.92 7.11
C SER A 473 21.35 21.98 6.83
N VAL A 474 22.63 21.67 7.08
CA VAL A 474 23.75 22.57 6.75
C VAL A 474 23.83 22.79 5.23
N GLU A 475 23.76 21.73 4.43
CA GLU A 475 23.81 21.82 2.97
C GLU A 475 22.67 22.66 2.40
N GLN A 476 21.43 22.38 2.80
CA GLN A 476 20.24 23.12 2.40
C GLN A 476 20.35 24.62 2.75
N ASN A 477 20.73 24.95 3.99
CA ASN A 477 20.87 26.35 4.41
C ASN A 477 22.02 27.07 3.68
N ARG A 478 23.14 26.38 3.43
CA ARG A 478 24.27 26.95 2.68
C ARG A 478 23.89 27.19 1.22
N ARG A 479 23.15 26.27 0.59
CA ARG A 479 22.57 26.43 -0.77
C ARG A 479 21.66 27.66 -0.84
N ASN A 480 20.89 27.92 0.21
CA ASN A 480 20.00 29.07 0.33
C ASN A 480 20.72 30.38 0.74
N GLY A 481 22.06 30.40 0.82
CA GLY A 481 22.84 31.61 1.10
C GLY A 481 22.82 32.07 2.56
N ILE A 482 22.38 31.22 3.50
CA ILE A 482 22.34 31.55 4.93
C ILE A 482 23.76 31.63 5.49
N SER A 483 24.03 32.62 6.34
CA SER A 483 25.36 32.81 6.92
C SER A 483 25.76 31.64 7.84
N GLU A 484 27.05 31.27 7.86
CA GLU A 484 27.58 30.22 8.74
C GLU A 484 27.26 30.45 10.23
N SER A 485 27.14 31.71 10.66
CA SER A 485 26.75 32.05 12.03
C SER A 485 25.31 31.66 12.35
N GLN A 486 24.40 31.83 11.39
CA GLN A 486 22.98 31.50 11.52
C GLN A 486 22.77 30.00 11.35
N ILE A 487 23.47 29.35 10.41
CA ILE A 487 23.48 27.89 10.27
C ILE A 487 23.84 27.24 11.62
N ARG A 488 24.88 27.72 12.30
CA ARG A 488 25.26 27.19 13.63
C ARG A 488 24.17 27.35 14.70
N ARG A 489 23.30 28.37 14.61
CA ARG A 489 22.16 28.54 15.54
C ARG A 489 21.00 27.61 15.16
N LEU A 490 20.65 27.55 13.88
CA LEU A 490 19.61 26.68 13.35
C LEU A 490 19.90 25.19 13.60
N THR A 491 21.16 24.77 13.58
CA THR A 491 21.52 23.36 13.76
C THR A 491 21.99 23.01 15.17
N ARG A 492 21.92 23.93 16.14
CA ARG A 492 22.54 23.76 17.46
C ARG A 492 22.04 22.56 18.27
N TYR A 493 20.74 22.23 18.13
CA TYR A 493 20.09 21.16 18.88
C TYR A 493 20.06 19.81 18.16
N ILE A 494 20.44 19.78 16.88
CA ILE A 494 20.48 18.55 16.06
C ILE A 494 21.91 18.03 15.81
N LYS A 495 22.90 18.51 16.57
CA LYS A 495 24.26 17.99 16.44
C LYS A 495 24.31 16.50 16.82
N PRO A 496 25.19 15.68 16.20
CA PRO A 496 25.22 14.22 16.43
C PRO A 496 25.31 13.77 17.90
N ARG A 497 25.94 14.58 18.75
CA ARG A 497 26.12 14.30 20.19
C ARG A 497 24.96 14.73 21.09
N LYS A 498 23.90 15.34 20.54
CA LYS A 498 22.72 15.83 21.28
C LYS A 498 21.61 14.79 21.37
N THR A 499 21.97 13.56 21.73
CA THR A 499 21.02 12.44 21.77
C THR A 499 20.10 12.48 22.99
N ASP A 500 20.39 13.35 23.95
CA ASP A 500 19.64 13.60 25.19
C ASP A 500 18.39 14.49 25.01
N ILE A 501 18.17 15.08 23.83
CA ILE A 501 17.05 15.99 23.55
C ILE A 501 15.88 15.24 22.91
N LEU A 502 14.68 15.30 23.50
CA LEU A 502 13.50 14.64 22.92
C LEU A 502 13.27 15.11 21.48
N THR A 503 13.28 14.18 20.54
CA THR A 503 13.13 14.46 19.11
C THR A 503 11.84 13.84 18.58
N ILE A 504 10.95 14.69 18.07
CA ILE A 504 9.66 14.29 17.50
C ILE A 504 9.73 14.42 15.98
N GLY A 505 9.43 13.34 15.27
CA GLY A 505 9.45 13.29 13.81
C GLY A 505 8.06 13.33 13.20
N PHE A 506 7.91 14.11 12.12
CA PHE A 506 6.77 14.06 11.20
C PHE A 506 7.32 13.98 9.77
N ALA A 507 7.15 12.83 9.09
CA ALA A 507 7.50 12.78 7.67
C ALA A 507 6.56 11.95 6.80
N ARG A 508 5.94 12.61 5.82
CA ARG A 508 4.98 12.03 4.86
C ARG A 508 4.68 13.02 3.73
N ARG A 509 3.86 12.63 2.75
CA ARG A 509 3.32 13.57 1.76
C ARG A 509 2.57 14.72 2.46
N PHE A 510 2.89 15.95 2.13
CA PHE A 510 2.11 17.11 2.58
C PHE A 510 0.79 17.16 1.79
N ALA A 511 -0.31 17.05 2.52
CA ALA A 511 -1.69 17.16 2.05
C ALA A 511 -2.56 17.68 3.19
N THR A 512 -3.68 18.33 2.87
CA THR A 512 -4.56 19.00 3.86
C THR A 512 -5.01 18.08 4.99
N TYR A 513 -5.50 16.88 4.65
CA TYR A 513 -5.98 15.90 5.62
C TYR A 513 -4.90 15.31 6.53
N LYS A 514 -3.61 15.49 6.23
CA LYS A 514 -2.51 15.04 7.11
C LYS A 514 -2.22 16.02 8.25
N ARG A 515 -2.79 17.23 8.19
CA ARG A 515 -2.74 18.28 9.22
C ARG A 515 -1.34 18.53 9.80
N ALA A 516 -0.33 18.64 8.93
CA ALA A 516 1.07 18.83 9.35
C ALA A 516 1.28 20.06 10.26
N THR A 517 0.38 21.04 10.21
CA THR A 517 0.43 22.27 10.98
C THR A 517 -0.37 22.26 12.29
N LEU A 518 -1.09 21.18 12.62
CA LEU A 518 -1.97 21.12 13.81
C LEU A 518 -1.24 21.38 15.13
N ILE A 519 0.04 20.97 15.23
CA ILE A 519 0.87 21.19 16.42
C ILE A 519 1.15 22.69 16.68
N PHE A 520 0.99 23.54 15.67
CA PHE A 520 1.19 25.00 15.78
C PHE A 520 -0.09 25.75 16.19
N SER A 521 -1.21 25.05 16.40
CA SER A 521 -2.51 25.67 16.73
C SER A 521 -2.46 26.50 18.01
N ASP A 522 -1.66 26.10 19.01
CA ASP A 522 -1.34 26.91 20.19
C ASP A 522 0.16 27.22 20.25
N ARG A 523 0.53 28.31 19.57
CA ARG A 523 1.91 28.81 19.50
C ARG A 523 2.50 29.09 20.88
N ALA A 524 1.72 29.57 21.84
CA ALA A 524 2.23 29.95 23.16
C ALA A 524 2.57 28.71 24.00
N ARG A 525 1.71 27.68 23.98
CA ARG A 525 1.99 26.38 24.61
C ARG A 525 3.19 25.71 23.96
N LEU A 526 3.22 25.66 22.63
CA LEU A 526 4.33 25.06 21.89
C LEU A 526 5.66 25.77 22.19
N SER A 527 5.65 27.10 22.24
CA SER A 527 6.84 27.90 22.55
C SER A 527 7.38 27.60 23.96
N ARG A 528 6.52 27.44 24.96
CA ARG A 528 6.93 26.99 26.30
C ARG A 528 7.54 25.59 26.27
N LEU A 529 6.89 24.65 25.59
CA LEU A 529 7.33 23.26 25.50
C LEU A 529 8.69 23.11 24.81
N LEU A 530 8.89 23.78 23.67
CA LEU A 530 10.13 23.68 22.90
C LEU A 530 11.31 24.42 23.58
N ASN A 531 11.03 25.46 24.37
CA ASN A 531 12.07 26.30 24.99
C ASN A 531 12.38 25.97 26.45
N ASP A 532 11.78 24.91 27.02
CA ASP A 532 12.16 24.43 28.34
C ASP A 532 13.67 24.05 28.36
N PRO A 533 14.48 24.68 29.23
CA PRO A 533 15.91 24.40 29.31
C PRO A 533 16.22 23.03 29.95
N GLU A 534 15.35 22.53 30.82
CA GLU A 534 15.52 21.25 31.51
C GLU A 534 14.97 20.09 30.66
N CYS A 535 13.87 20.34 29.94
CA CYS A 535 13.19 19.35 29.10
C CYS A 535 13.14 19.76 27.61
N PRO A 536 14.29 19.94 26.93
CA PRO A 536 14.32 20.50 25.57
C PRO A 536 13.69 19.57 24.52
N VAL A 537 12.87 20.12 23.63
CA VAL A 537 12.25 19.35 22.53
C VAL A 537 12.68 19.90 21.16
N VAL A 538 12.82 19.00 20.18
CA VAL A 538 13.07 19.34 18.76
C VAL A 538 12.05 18.63 17.87
N LEU A 539 11.50 19.37 16.91
CA LEU A 539 10.60 18.86 15.88
C LEU A 539 11.35 18.73 14.55
N ILE A 540 11.22 17.59 13.89
CA ILE A 540 11.79 17.33 12.56
C ILE A 540 10.65 17.03 11.57
N PHE A 541 10.53 17.88 10.56
CA PHE A 541 9.58 17.74 9.46
C PHE A 541 10.30 17.35 8.16
N ALA A 542 9.72 16.44 7.39
CA ALA A 542 10.17 16.13 6.03
C ALA A 542 9.02 15.64 5.15
N GLY A 543 9.05 15.89 3.85
CA GLY A 543 7.98 15.45 2.97
C GLY A 543 7.85 16.28 1.71
N LYS A 544 7.15 15.73 0.72
CA LYS A 544 6.87 16.38 -0.57
C LYS A 544 5.37 16.69 -0.69
N ALA A 545 5.03 17.84 -1.25
CA ALA A 545 3.68 18.12 -1.74
C ALA A 545 3.61 17.79 -3.23
N HIS A 546 2.43 17.41 -3.74
CA HIS A 546 2.28 17.27 -5.19
C HIS A 546 2.45 18.62 -5.89
N PRO A 547 3.07 18.70 -7.09
CA PRO A 547 3.29 19.99 -7.78
C PRO A 547 1.99 20.78 -8.03
N SER A 548 0.87 20.08 -8.22
CA SER A 548 -0.47 20.67 -8.36
C SER A 548 -1.22 20.87 -7.03
N ASP A 549 -0.69 20.40 -5.89
CA ASP A 549 -1.30 20.54 -4.56
C ASP A 549 -0.77 21.80 -3.87
N HIS A 550 -1.30 22.95 -4.29
CA HIS A 550 -0.94 24.25 -3.72
C HIS A 550 -1.19 24.33 -2.20
N PRO A 551 -2.31 23.82 -1.64
CA PRO A 551 -2.50 23.76 -0.19
C PRO A 551 -1.42 22.95 0.54
N GLY A 552 -1.00 21.81 0.00
CA GLY A 552 0.11 21.02 0.56
C GLY A 552 1.45 21.78 0.55
N GLN A 553 1.74 22.53 -0.53
CA GLN A 553 2.94 23.38 -0.61
C GLN A 553 2.88 24.54 0.39
N GLU A 554 1.69 25.08 0.64
CA GLU A 554 1.49 26.13 1.64
C GLU A 554 1.85 25.65 3.05
N PHE A 555 1.53 24.40 3.42
CA PHE A 555 1.97 23.85 4.71
C PHE A 555 3.50 23.76 4.85
N ILE A 556 4.21 23.37 3.78
CA ILE A 556 5.68 23.37 3.76
C ILE A 556 6.20 24.79 4.01
N ARG A 557 5.61 25.76 3.31
CA ARG A 557 5.95 27.18 3.45
C ARG A 557 5.69 27.67 4.87
N GLN A 558 4.55 27.35 5.48
CA GLN A 558 4.24 27.74 6.86
C GLN A 558 5.24 27.16 7.86
N ILE A 559 5.55 25.87 7.77
CA ILE A 559 6.54 25.21 8.64
C ILE A 559 7.93 25.84 8.48
N HIS A 560 8.31 26.20 7.25
CA HIS A 560 9.57 26.93 7.00
C HIS A 560 9.61 28.28 7.72
N HIS A 561 8.51 29.05 7.69
CA HIS A 561 8.42 30.32 8.40
C HIS A 561 8.51 30.11 9.92
N PHE A 562 7.76 29.15 10.48
CA PHE A 562 7.87 28.81 11.90
C PHE A 562 9.30 28.41 12.29
N ALA A 563 10.01 27.65 11.47
CA ALA A 563 11.40 27.25 11.74
C ALA A 563 12.40 28.42 11.79
N HIS A 564 12.06 29.55 11.14
CA HIS A 564 12.87 30.76 11.11
C HIS A 564 12.41 31.84 12.10
N ASP A 565 11.27 31.65 12.76
CA ASP A 565 10.81 32.56 13.80
C ASP A 565 11.79 32.54 14.99
N PRO A 566 12.18 33.71 15.54
CA PRO A 566 13.19 33.80 16.60
C PRO A 566 12.90 32.93 17.84
N GLU A 567 11.62 32.71 18.17
CA GLU A 567 11.22 31.89 19.31
C GLU A 567 11.40 30.38 19.10
N PHE A 568 11.49 29.93 17.85
CA PHE A 568 11.63 28.52 17.47
C PHE A 568 12.99 28.22 16.82
N GLU A 569 13.93 29.19 16.79
CA GLU A 569 15.22 29.08 16.11
C GLU A 569 15.98 27.81 16.56
N GLY A 570 16.13 26.89 15.62
CA GLY A 570 16.81 25.59 15.78
C GLY A 570 16.04 24.52 16.55
N ARG A 571 14.79 24.79 16.94
CA ARG A 571 13.87 23.81 17.56
C ARG A 571 12.98 23.10 16.54
N ILE A 572 12.72 23.75 15.40
CA ILE A 572 11.98 23.16 14.28
C ILE A 572 12.95 23.03 13.11
N VAL A 573 13.02 21.83 12.53
CA VAL A 573 13.89 21.53 11.40
C VAL A 573 13.04 20.98 10.26
N LEU A 574 13.10 21.63 9.09
CA LEU A 574 12.45 21.19 7.87
C LEU A 574 13.50 20.67 6.89
N LEU A 575 13.42 19.39 6.56
CA LEU A 575 14.33 18.71 5.63
C LEU A 575 13.69 18.56 4.26
N GLU A 576 14.44 18.90 3.22
CA GLU A 576 14.06 18.64 1.84
C GLU A 576 14.33 17.19 1.39
N ASP A 577 13.65 16.83 0.31
CA ASP A 577 13.82 15.58 -0.44
C ASP A 577 13.67 14.31 0.40
N TYR A 578 12.51 14.19 1.05
CA TYR A 578 12.14 12.97 1.76
C TYR A 578 12.00 11.77 0.81
N ASP A 579 12.90 10.80 0.96
CA ASP A 579 13.00 9.57 0.19
C ASP A 579 13.19 8.35 1.12
N MET A 580 13.36 7.16 0.55
CA MET A 580 13.60 5.94 1.34
C MET A 580 14.88 6.00 2.18
N ALA A 581 15.94 6.68 1.73
CA ALA A 581 17.18 6.78 2.48
C ALA A 581 16.99 7.62 3.76
N LEU A 582 16.37 8.80 3.64
CA LEU A 582 16.05 9.64 4.78
C LEU A 582 14.99 8.99 5.67
N ALA A 583 13.98 8.35 5.09
CA ALA A 583 12.96 7.61 5.84
C ALA A 583 13.59 6.59 6.78
N ARG A 584 14.54 5.77 6.30
CA ARG A 584 15.25 4.78 7.14
C ARG A 584 16.02 5.41 8.30
N LYS A 585 16.44 6.67 8.21
CA LYS A 585 17.08 7.38 9.34
C LYS A 585 16.05 7.87 10.34
N LEU A 586 15.02 8.57 9.85
CA LEU A 586 14.00 9.19 10.70
C LEU A 586 13.19 8.14 11.48
N VAL A 587 12.65 7.12 10.81
CA VAL A 587 11.81 6.09 11.46
C VAL A 587 12.60 5.22 12.45
N THR A 588 13.94 5.24 12.40
CA THR A 588 14.78 4.54 13.39
C THR A 588 15.25 5.44 14.52
N GLY A 589 15.43 6.74 14.25
CA GLY A 589 16.23 7.62 15.10
C GLY A 589 15.45 8.63 15.94
N VAL A 590 14.24 9.04 15.53
CA VAL A 590 13.41 9.92 16.37
C VAL A 590 12.89 9.17 17.59
N ASP A 591 12.52 9.87 18.66
CA ASP A 591 11.98 9.25 19.86
C ASP A 591 10.46 9.03 19.75
N VAL A 592 9.76 10.01 19.18
CA VAL A 592 8.32 9.96 18.91
C VAL A 592 8.05 10.17 17.43
N TRP A 593 7.18 9.33 16.87
CA TRP A 593 6.64 9.49 15.53
C TRP A 593 5.22 10.06 15.61
N LEU A 594 5.06 11.32 15.21
CA LEU A 594 3.80 12.04 15.30
C LEU A 594 2.96 11.77 14.05
N ASN A 595 1.69 11.37 14.21
CA ASN A 595 0.71 11.22 13.12
C ASN A 595 -0.66 11.80 13.51
N ASN A 596 -1.12 12.83 12.83
CA ASN A 596 -2.38 13.51 13.18
C ASN A 596 -3.31 13.67 11.97
N PRO A 597 -3.60 12.59 11.21
CA PRO A 597 -4.51 12.68 10.09
C PRO A 597 -5.93 13.05 10.56
N ALA A 598 -6.68 13.75 9.72
CA ALA A 598 -8.10 13.97 9.93
C ALA A 598 -8.84 12.64 9.78
N TYR A 599 -9.57 12.21 10.80
CA TYR A 599 -10.32 10.96 10.76
C TYR A 599 -11.56 11.05 9.82
N PRO A 600 -11.93 10.00 9.07
CA PRO A 600 -11.22 8.74 8.83
C PRO A 600 -10.42 8.76 7.50
N LEU A 601 -9.62 9.81 7.26
CA LEU A 601 -8.96 10.07 5.97
C LEU A 601 -7.56 9.43 5.88
N GLU A 602 -7.08 8.73 6.90
CA GLU A 602 -5.92 7.86 6.80
C GLU A 602 -6.33 6.42 6.46
N ALA A 603 -6.15 6.03 5.20
CA ALA A 603 -6.46 4.66 4.78
C ALA A 603 -5.69 3.59 5.58
N SER A 604 -4.43 3.85 5.92
CA SER A 604 -3.64 2.94 6.76
C SER A 604 -2.53 3.72 7.47
N GLY A 605 -1.36 3.90 6.85
CA GLY A 605 -0.24 4.68 7.39
C GLY A 605 1.00 3.84 7.76
N THR A 606 1.76 3.38 6.76
CA THR A 606 2.90 2.46 7.00
C THR A 606 4.13 3.11 7.66
N SER A 607 4.22 4.44 7.74
CA SER A 607 5.37 5.11 8.38
C SER A 607 5.42 4.89 9.89
N GLY A 608 4.27 4.92 10.56
CA GLY A 608 4.19 4.65 12.00
C GLY A 608 4.52 3.19 12.33
N GLN A 609 4.14 2.26 11.45
CA GLN A 609 4.53 0.85 11.55
C GLN A 609 6.07 0.71 11.53
N LYS A 610 6.74 1.33 10.55
CA LYS A 610 8.23 1.33 10.44
C LYS A 610 8.90 1.90 11.68
N ALA A 611 8.31 2.95 12.25
CA ALA A 611 8.80 3.57 13.48
C ALA A 611 8.67 2.61 14.68
N GLY A 612 7.48 2.02 14.85
CA GLY A 612 7.19 1.05 15.91
C GLY A 612 8.09 -0.18 15.90
N LEU A 613 8.42 -0.72 14.71
CA LEU A 613 9.39 -1.82 14.56
C LEU A 613 10.76 -1.53 15.20
N ASN A 614 11.13 -0.24 15.33
CA ASN A 614 12.42 0.20 15.83
C ASN A 614 12.38 0.72 17.28
N GLY A 615 11.27 0.54 17.99
CA GLY A 615 11.06 1.07 19.34
C GLY A 615 10.86 2.58 19.38
N VAL A 616 10.50 3.21 18.26
CA VAL A 616 10.00 4.59 18.26
C VAL A 616 8.54 4.55 18.69
N LEU A 617 8.18 5.41 19.64
CA LEU A 617 6.81 5.49 20.14
C LEU A 617 5.94 6.31 19.19
N ASN A 618 4.72 5.85 18.91
CA ASN A 618 3.78 6.62 18.11
C ASN A 618 2.93 7.51 19.01
N LEU A 619 2.71 8.75 18.57
CA LEU A 619 1.67 9.64 19.10
C LEU A 619 0.75 9.94 17.93
N SER A 620 -0.45 9.37 17.94
CA SER A 620 -1.32 9.43 16.77
C SER A 620 -2.80 9.51 17.07
N VAL A 621 -3.55 10.13 16.16
CA VAL A 621 -5.02 9.97 16.11
C VAL A 621 -5.35 8.49 15.85
N LEU A 622 -6.40 7.97 16.50
CA LEU A 622 -6.93 6.62 16.27
C LEU A 622 -7.64 6.54 14.90
N ASP A 623 -6.82 6.48 13.85
CA ASP A 623 -7.25 6.32 12.46
C ASP A 623 -6.32 5.33 11.73
N GLY A 624 -6.80 4.81 10.60
CA GLY A 624 -6.08 3.87 9.76
C GLY A 624 -5.52 2.69 10.56
N TRP A 625 -4.21 2.48 10.48
CA TRP A 625 -3.54 1.35 11.14
C TRP A 625 -3.44 1.50 12.67
N TRP A 626 -3.48 2.74 13.19
CA TRP A 626 -3.18 2.98 14.62
C TRP A 626 -4.33 2.53 15.52
N ASP A 627 -5.56 2.64 15.05
CA ASP A 627 -6.74 2.08 15.72
C ASP A 627 -6.63 0.55 15.92
N GLU A 628 -6.07 -0.17 14.95
CA GLU A 628 -5.83 -1.61 15.08
C GLU A 628 -4.59 -1.94 15.93
N GLY A 629 -3.61 -1.04 15.97
CA GLY A 629 -2.31 -1.28 16.57
C GLY A 629 -2.17 -0.83 18.02
N TYR A 630 -2.92 0.19 18.44
CA TYR A 630 -2.83 0.76 19.78
C TYR A 630 -3.44 -0.19 20.84
N ASN A 631 -2.72 -0.42 21.93
CA ASN A 631 -3.16 -1.30 23.02
C ASN A 631 -3.10 -0.65 24.41
N GLY A 632 -2.91 0.67 24.49
CA GLY A 632 -2.77 1.40 25.75
C GLY A 632 -1.38 1.33 26.40
N LYS A 633 -0.45 0.53 25.86
CA LYS A 633 0.88 0.31 26.43
C LYS A 633 2.03 0.53 25.45
N ASN A 634 1.74 0.91 24.21
CA ASN A 634 2.68 0.94 23.08
C ASN A 634 2.80 2.31 22.39
N GLY A 635 2.34 3.38 23.03
CA GLY A 635 2.37 4.75 22.53
C GLY A 635 1.22 5.56 23.09
N TRP A 636 0.81 6.60 22.34
CA TRP A 636 -0.30 7.48 22.69
C TRP A 636 -1.31 7.59 21.55
N ALA A 637 -2.56 7.79 21.93
CA ALA A 637 -3.70 7.79 21.04
C ALA A 637 -4.60 8.99 21.30
N ILE A 638 -4.80 9.83 20.29
CA ILE A 638 -5.77 10.93 20.31
C ILE A 638 -7.11 10.39 19.82
N THR A 639 -8.17 10.60 20.60
CA THR A 639 -9.49 10.09 20.24
C THR A 639 -10.13 11.01 19.19
N PRO A 640 -10.40 10.53 17.98
CA PRO A 640 -10.97 11.39 16.94
C PRO A 640 -12.41 11.77 17.27
N HIS A 641 -12.77 12.98 16.87
CA HIS A 641 -14.17 13.38 16.83
C HIS A 641 -14.81 12.94 15.51
N GLY A 642 -16.04 12.43 15.57
CA GLY A 642 -16.76 11.91 14.40
C GLY A 642 -17.16 12.99 13.38
N PRO A 643 -17.61 12.59 12.19
CA PRO A 643 -17.92 13.49 11.07
C PRO A 643 -19.10 14.45 11.33
N GLN A 644 -19.89 14.22 12.38
CA GLN A 644 -20.98 15.11 12.81
C GLN A 644 -20.49 16.46 13.36
N PHE A 645 -19.22 16.57 13.76
CA PHE A 645 -18.62 17.82 14.24
C PHE A 645 -17.96 18.60 13.09
N SER A 646 -17.94 19.93 13.20
CA SER A 646 -17.29 20.77 12.17
C SER A 646 -15.77 20.55 12.13
N PRO A 647 -15.11 20.66 10.96
CA PRO A 647 -13.66 20.52 10.85
C PRO A 647 -12.88 21.39 11.85
N ASP A 648 -13.28 22.66 12.00
CA ASP A 648 -12.61 23.59 12.94
C ASP A 648 -12.74 23.15 14.41
N PHE A 649 -13.89 22.59 14.80
CA PHE A 649 -14.06 22.07 16.16
C PHE A 649 -13.14 20.87 16.37
N ARG A 650 -13.14 19.92 15.43
CA ARG A 650 -12.32 18.71 15.48
C ARG A 650 -10.83 19.06 15.57
N ASP A 651 -10.36 19.95 14.70
CA ASP A 651 -8.97 20.40 14.69
C ASP A 651 -8.60 21.10 16.01
N ARG A 652 -9.48 21.93 16.58
CA ARG A 652 -9.20 22.60 17.86
C ARG A 652 -9.12 21.63 19.03
N GLU A 653 -10.11 20.74 19.19
CA GLU A 653 -10.13 19.81 20.32
C GLU A 653 -9.00 18.78 20.21
N GLU A 654 -8.75 18.23 19.01
CA GLU A 654 -7.67 17.26 18.79
C GLU A 654 -6.28 17.92 18.90
N ALA A 655 -6.13 19.21 18.55
CA ALA A 655 -4.90 19.97 18.82
C ALA A 655 -4.68 20.21 20.32
N ASN A 656 -5.75 20.49 21.08
CA ASN A 656 -5.66 20.65 22.53
C ASN A 656 -5.24 19.33 23.19
N GLU A 657 -5.86 18.20 22.82
CA GLU A 657 -5.51 16.87 23.32
C GLU A 657 -4.06 16.50 22.96
N LEU A 658 -3.62 16.80 21.73
CA LEU A 658 -2.22 16.62 21.31
C LEU A 658 -1.27 17.38 22.23
N MET A 659 -1.54 18.65 22.51
CA MET A 659 -0.70 19.47 23.38
C MET A 659 -0.75 19.01 24.83
N ASP A 660 -1.91 18.60 25.34
CA ASP A 660 -2.07 18.06 26.70
C ASP A 660 -1.26 16.78 26.89
N MET A 661 -1.30 15.85 25.93
CA MET A 661 -0.47 14.63 25.96
C MET A 661 1.02 14.95 25.90
N LEU A 662 1.43 15.90 25.06
CA LEU A 662 2.83 16.30 24.97
C LEU A 662 3.33 16.88 26.30
N GLU A 663 2.57 17.78 26.91
CA GLU A 663 2.93 18.49 28.15
C GLU A 663 2.89 17.59 29.39
N ASN A 664 1.90 16.71 29.51
CA ASN A 664 1.65 15.96 30.75
C ASN A 664 2.16 14.52 30.73
N ASP A 665 2.29 13.90 29.54
CA ASP A 665 2.65 12.49 29.42
C ASP A 665 3.98 12.31 28.70
N VAL A 666 4.10 12.75 27.45
CA VAL A 666 5.23 12.41 26.56
C VAL A 666 6.54 13.03 27.05
N VAL A 667 6.56 14.36 27.25
CA VAL A 667 7.76 15.08 27.68
C VAL A 667 8.18 14.64 29.09
N PRO A 668 7.29 14.61 30.10
CA PRO A 668 7.66 14.15 31.44
C PRO A 668 8.18 12.71 31.44
N LEU A 669 7.55 11.77 30.71
CA LEU A 669 7.98 10.38 30.68
C LEU A 669 9.38 10.21 30.10
N TYR A 670 9.73 10.94 29.04
CA TYR A 670 11.07 10.88 28.44
C TYR A 670 12.16 11.42 29.37
N TYR A 671 11.84 12.48 30.12
CA TYR A 671 12.76 13.18 31.02
C TYR A 671 12.76 12.66 32.47
N ALA A 672 11.86 11.74 32.82
CA ALA A 672 11.85 10.99 34.08
C ALA A 672 13.02 10.00 34.18
N ARG A 673 14.25 10.50 34.01
CA ARG A 673 15.48 9.73 34.04
C ARG A 673 15.88 9.44 35.47
N ASP A 674 16.24 8.20 35.73
CA ASP A 674 16.75 7.77 37.03
C ASP A 674 18.29 7.90 37.11
N GLY A 675 18.89 7.31 38.15
CA GLY A 675 20.35 7.29 38.34
C GLY A 675 21.14 6.59 37.22
N HIS A 676 20.48 5.87 36.31
CA HIS A 676 21.08 5.22 35.15
C HIS A 676 21.03 6.08 33.88
N GLY A 677 20.35 7.24 33.90
CA GLY A 677 20.34 8.21 32.81
C GLY A 677 19.29 7.96 31.72
N PHE A 678 18.28 7.13 31.99
CA PHE A 678 17.12 6.89 31.12
C PHE A 678 15.85 6.70 31.96
N SER A 679 14.68 6.81 31.31
CA SER A 679 13.38 6.49 31.92
C SER A 679 13.07 5.01 31.70
N VAL A 680 12.82 4.27 32.78
CA VAL A 680 12.45 2.83 32.71
C VAL A 680 11.13 2.67 31.98
N ASP A 681 10.12 3.43 32.38
CA ASP A 681 8.77 3.37 31.82
C ASP A 681 8.74 3.72 30.33
N TRP A 682 9.59 4.66 29.88
CA TRP A 682 9.77 4.94 28.46
C TRP A 682 10.28 3.72 27.69
N ILE A 683 11.28 3.02 28.23
CA ILE A 683 11.86 1.83 27.60
C ILE A 683 10.86 0.67 27.62
N GLU A 684 10.11 0.49 28.70
CA GLU A 684 9.04 -0.52 28.76
C GLU A 684 7.97 -0.27 27.69
N MET A 685 7.50 0.97 27.53
CA MET A 685 6.56 1.32 26.47
C MET A 685 7.16 1.06 25.08
N SER A 686 8.43 1.37 24.90
CA SER A 686 9.17 1.15 23.63
C SER A 686 9.33 -0.35 23.30
N LYS A 687 9.62 -1.18 24.31
CA LYS A 687 9.64 -2.64 24.18
C LYS A 687 8.25 -3.21 23.84
N ASN A 688 7.21 -2.75 24.54
CA ASN A 688 5.82 -3.14 24.27
C ASN A 688 5.39 -2.76 22.84
N ALA A 689 5.86 -1.63 22.32
CA ALA A 689 5.64 -1.24 20.93
C ALA A 689 6.30 -2.22 19.96
N MET A 690 7.56 -2.60 20.15
CA MET A 690 8.18 -3.60 19.28
C MET A 690 7.49 -4.97 19.39
N GLU A 691 7.20 -5.43 20.61
CA GLU A 691 6.55 -6.74 20.86
C GLU A 691 5.18 -6.85 20.18
N SER A 692 4.34 -5.81 20.32
CA SER A 692 2.99 -5.82 19.76
C SER A 692 2.99 -5.56 18.24
N LEU A 693 3.83 -4.65 17.74
CA LEU A 693 3.72 -4.15 16.37
C LEU A 693 4.49 -4.98 15.35
N ILE A 694 5.61 -5.62 15.71
CA ILE A 694 6.39 -6.45 14.77
C ILE A 694 5.57 -7.63 14.19
N PRO A 695 4.95 -8.50 14.99
CA PRO A 695 4.16 -9.61 14.45
C PRO A 695 2.85 -9.12 13.81
N ALA A 696 2.28 -8.02 14.30
CA ALA A 696 1.02 -7.49 13.79
C ALA A 696 1.17 -6.78 12.44
N PHE A 697 2.24 -6.01 12.20
CA PHE A 697 2.35 -5.12 11.02
C PHE A 697 3.56 -5.43 10.12
N ASN A 698 3.99 -6.69 10.06
CA ASN A 698 4.99 -7.10 9.06
C ASN A 698 4.35 -7.48 7.71
N ALA A 699 5.07 -7.25 6.62
CA ALA A 699 4.60 -7.51 5.26
C ALA A 699 4.42 -9.00 4.95
N GLN A 700 5.13 -9.93 5.63
CA GLN A 700 4.89 -11.37 5.44
C GLN A 700 3.50 -11.76 5.95
N ARG A 701 3.07 -11.22 7.09
CA ARG A 701 1.69 -11.39 7.61
C ARG A 701 0.69 -10.88 6.60
N MET A 702 0.86 -9.63 6.13
CA MET A 702 -0.01 -9.04 5.11
C MET A 702 -0.12 -9.92 3.86
N VAL A 703 1.00 -10.39 3.29
CA VAL A 703 1.00 -11.26 2.10
C VAL A 703 0.35 -12.62 2.38
N MET A 704 0.50 -13.17 3.59
CA MET A 704 -0.17 -14.39 4.01
C MET A 704 -1.69 -14.23 4.15
N ASP A 705 -2.16 -13.05 4.58
CA ASP A 705 -3.59 -12.72 4.63
C ASP A 705 -4.16 -12.62 3.19
N TYR A 706 -3.47 -11.91 2.28
CA TYR A 706 -3.83 -11.95 0.85
C TYR A 706 -3.86 -13.38 0.31
N LEU A 707 -2.85 -14.20 0.63
CA LEU A 707 -2.78 -15.56 0.14
C LEU A 707 -3.98 -16.41 0.62
N ARG A 708 -4.37 -16.26 1.88
CA ARG A 708 -5.45 -17.04 2.51
C ARG A 708 -6.83 -16.57 2.04
N ASP A 709 -7.06 -15.27 2.06
CA ASP A 709 -8.41 -14.70 2.00
C ASP A 709 -8.76 -14.18 0.60
N PHE A 710 -7.77 -14.01 -0.29
CA PHE A 710 -7.97 -13.44 -1.63
C PHE A 710 -7.37 -14.32 -2.74
N TYR A 711 -6.07 -14.61 -2.72
CA TYR A 711 -5.41 -15.34 -3.81
C TYR A 711 -5.85 -16.80 -3.89
N ASN A 712 -5.88 -17.54 -2.78
CA ASN A 712 -6.37 -18.93 -2.82
C ASN A 712 -7.84 -19.03 -3.27
N PRO A 713 -8.77 -18.21 -2.75
CA PRO A 713 -10.13 -18.13 -3.27
C PRO A 713 -10.20 -17.78 -4.76
N ALA A 714 -9.44 -16.78 -5.21
CA ALA A 714 -9.38 -16.37 -6.62
C ALA A 714 -8.86 -17.48 -7.55
N ILE A 715 -7.85 -18.24 -7.12
CA ILE A 715 -7.35 -19.42 -7.86
C ILE A 715 -8.46 -20.45 -8.03
N ARG A 716 -9.19 -20.75 -6.94
CA ARG A 716 -10.25 -21.77 -6.95
C ARG A 716 -11.43 -21.32 -7.81
N HIS A 717 -11.90 -20.09 -7.63
CA HIS A 717 -13.03 -19.54 -8.36
C HIS A 717 -12.73 -19.38 -9.84
N GLY A 718 -11.54 -18.87 -10.20
CA GLY A 718 -11.08 -18.81 -11.59
C GLY A 718 -11.07 -20.18 -12.27
N ARG A 719 -10.47 -21.19 -11.63
CA ARG A 719 -10.46 -22.56 -12.16
C ARG A 719 -11.87 -23.12 -12.34
N GLN A 720 -12.76 -22.89 -11.38
CA GLN A 720 -14.16 -23.31 -11.46
C GLN A 720 -14.86 -22.69 -12.68
N LEU A 721 -14.73 -21.37 -12.88
CA LEU A 721 -15.35 -20.67 -14.00
C LEU A 721 -14.74 -21.02 -15.37
N TRP A 722 -13.50 -21.49 -15.42
CA TRP A 722 -12.81 -21.85 -16.67
C TRP A 722 -12.98 -23.32 -17.07
N ASN A 723 -13.54 -24.16 -16.21
CA ASN A 723 -13.79 -25.57 -16.50
C ASN A 723 -14.80 -25.74 -17.66
N ASN A 724 -14.71 -26.88 -18.36
CA ASN A 724 -15.61 -27.29 -19.44
C ASN A 724 -15.89 -26.17 -20.47
N GLU A 725 -14.84 -25.56 -21.01
CA GLU A 725 -14.98 -24.48 -22.01
C GLU A 725 -15.82 -23.28 -21.51
N PHE A 726 -15.62 -22.89 -20.24
CA PHE A 726 -16.29 -21.77 -19.58
C PHE A 726 -17.80 -21.96 -19.35
N GLU A 727 -18.27 -23.21 -19.24
CA GLU A 727 -19.68 -23.54 -18.98
C GLU A 727 -20.24 -22.81 -17.75
N HIS A 728 -19.52 -22.85 -16.63
CA HIS A 728 -19.93 -22.21 -15.37
C HIS A 728 -19.98 -20.68 -15.50
N ALA A 729 -19.04 -20.06 -16.22
CA ALA A 729 -19.05 -18.62 -16.48
C ALA A 729 -20.27 -18.21 -17.34
N ARG A 730 -20.64 -19.01 -18.36
CA ARG A 730 -21.82 -18.76 -19.20
C ARG A 730 -23.11 -18.87 -18.41
N ALA A 731 -23.21 -19.89 -17.55
CA ALA A 731 -24.34 -20.08 -16.67
C ALA A 731 -24.50 -18.89 -15.71
N LEU A 732 -23.41 -18.47 -15.06
CA LEU A 732 -23.43 -17.32 -14.16
C LEU A 732 -23.77 -16.00 -14.87
N ALA A 733 -23.22 -15.76 -16.06
CA ALA A 733 -23.51 -14.55 -16.84
C ALA A 733 -24.98 -14.50 -17.27
N THR A 734 -25.54 -15.64 -17.71
CA THR A 734 -26.95 -15.77 -18.06
C THR A 734 -27.85 -15.53 -16.85
N TRP A 735 -27.53 -16.17 -15.72
CA TRP A 735 -28.26 -16.01 -14.48
C TRP A 735 -28.27 -14.55 -14.00
N LYS A 736 -27.10 -13.88 -13.99
CA LYS A 736 -27.03 -12.46 -13.59
C LYS A 736 -27.84 -11.54 -14.49
N ARG A 737 -27.89 -11.81 -15.79
CA ARG A 737 -28.75 -11.04 -16.72
C ARG A 737 -30.22 -11.24 -16.36
N GLN A 738 -30.66 -12.48 -16.15
CA GLN A 738 -32.03 -12.79 -15.75
C GLN A 738 -32.40 -12.12 -14.41
N VAL A 739 -31.50 -12.15 -13.42
CA VAL A 739 -31.69 -11.44 -12.14
C VAL A 739 -31.88 -9.95 -12.38
N ARG A 740 -31.02 -9.28 -13.18
CA ARG A 740 -31.16 -7.84 -13.44
C ARG A 740 -32.49 -7.47 -14.11
N GLU A 741 -32.99 -8.33 -14.99
CA GLU A 741 -34.27 -8.13 -15.70
C GLU A 741 -35.49 -8.39 -14.79
N CYS A 742 -35.45 -9.46 -13.99
CA CYS A 742 -36.59 -9.89 -13.17
C CYS A 742 -36.67 -9.18 -11.80
N TRP A 743 -35.54 -8.85 -11.18
CA TRP A 743 -35.48 -8.35 -9.80
C TRP A 743 -36.34 -7.11 -9.51
N PRO A 744 -36.43 -6.10 -10.41
CA PRO A 744 -37.32 -4.95 -10.20
C PRO A 744 -38.81 -5.31 -10.07
N HIS A 745 -39.20 -6.52 -10.46
CA HIS A 745 -40.57 -7.03 -10.41
C HIS A 745 -40.80 -8.06 -9.30
N VAL A 746 -39.75 -8.44 -8.56
CA VAL A 746 -39.85 -9.35 -7.41
C VAL A 746 -40.54 -8.64 -6.26
N SER A 747 -41.50 -9.31 -5.62
CA SER A 747 -42.20 -8.79 -4.44
C SER A 747 -42.34 -9.85 -3.35
N VAL A 748 -42.30 -9.42 -2.10
CA VAL A 748 -42.26 -10.29 -0.92
C VAL A 748 -43.40 -9.93 0.02
N GLU A 749 -44.08 -10.93 0.58
CA GLU A 749 -45.14 -10.76 1.57
C GLU A 749 -45.02 -11.81 2.66
N ARG A 750 -45.21 -11.42 3.93
CA ARG A 750 -45.38 -12.37 5.04
C ARG A 750 -46.83 -12.81 5.11
N LEU A 751 -47.07 -14.11 5.18
CA LEU A 751 -48.42 -14.68 5.19
C LEU A 751 -49.02 -14.85 6.59
N ASP A 752 -48.18 -14.92 7.62
CA ASP A 752 -48.56 -15.12 9.02
C ASP A 752 -48.43 -13.82 9.84
N GLU A 753 -49.24 -13.69 10.89
CA GLU A 753 -49.09 -12.60 11.85
C GLU A 753 -47.88 -12.84 12.78
N PRO A 754 -47.04 -11.83 13.04
CA PRO A 754 -45.97 -11.92 14.02
C PRO A 754 -46.48 -12.35 15.40
N ALA A 755 -45.93 -13.45 15.95
CA ALA A 755 -46.21 -13.82 17.34
C ALA A 755 -45.72 -12.72 18.30
N GLU A 756 -46.60 -12.21 19.18
CA GLU A 756 -46.24 -11.18 20.17
C GLU A 756 -45.33 -11.72 21.28
N SER A 757 -45.50 -12.99 21.66
CA SER A 757 -44.72 -13.67 22.68
C SER A 757 -44.70 -15.18 22.43
N LEU A 758 -43.57 -15.81 22.73
CA LEU A 758 -43.38 -17.27 22.68
C LEU A 758 -42.79 -17.73 24.01
N PHE A 759 -43.23 -18.89 24.52
CA PHE A 759 -42.53 -19.57 25.61
C PHE A 759 -41.28 -20.26 25.07
N ARG A 760 -40.34 -20.59 25.97
CA ARG A 760 -39.02 -21.13 25.60
C ARG A 760 -39.07 -22.37 24.70
N ASP A 761 -40.07 -23.22 24.90
CA ASP A 761 -40.23 -24.48 24.16
C ASP A 761 -41.20 -24.35 22.98
N ASP A 762 -41.76 -23.16 22.75
CA ASP A 762 -42.61 -22.90 21.60
C ASP A 762 -41.75 -22.76 20.34
N THR A 763 -42.32 -23.18 19.22
CA THR A 763 -41.66 -23.11 17.92
C THR A 763 -41.89 -21.74 17.28
N PHE A 764 -40.81 -21.08 16.89
CA PHE A 764 -40.85 -19.88 16.06
C PHE A 764 -41.02 -20.28 14.60
N ALA A 765 -42.16 -19.89 14.02
CA ALA A 765 -42.52 -20.17 12.63
C ALA A 765 -42.68 -18.88 11.84
N VAL A 766 -42.20 -18.88 10.59
CA VAL A 766 -42.34 -17.76 9.65
C VAL A 766 -42.67 -18.31 8.26
N ARG A 767 -43.64 -17.71 7.58
CA ARG A 767 -44.07 -18.08 6.23
C ARG A 767 -44.04 -16.86 5.32
N VAL A 768 -43.21 -16.92 4.29
CA VAL A 768 -42.99 -15.82 3.34
C VAL A 768 -43.38 -16.27 1.94
N ALA A 769 -44.24 -15.49 1.27
CA ALA A 769 -44.57 -15.64 -0.13
C ALA A 769 -43.69 -14.69 -0.96
N VAL A 770 -43.06 -15.22 -2.01
CA VAL A 770 -42.25 -14.45 -2.95
C VAL A 770 -42.82 -14.58 -4.35
N ASN A 771 -43.18 -13.46 -4.97
CA ASN A 771 -43.38 -13.39 -6.41
C ASN A 771 -42.02 -13.32 -7.09
N LEU A 772 -41.58 -14.42 -7.69
CA LEU A 772 -40.24 -14.55 -8.28
C LEU A 772 -40.08 -13.86 -9.64
N ALA A 773 -41.18 -13.36 -10.24
CA ALA A 773 -41.16 -12.60 -11.49
C ALA A 773 -40.34 -13.24 -12.64
N GLY A 774 -40.34 -14.56 -12.73
CA GLY A 774 -39.61 -15.34 -13.74
C GLY A 774 -38.29 -15.96 -13.28
N LEU A 775 -37.85 -15.73 -12.04
CA LEU A 775 -36.77 -16.48 -11.40
C LEU A 775 -37.25 -17.84 -10.89
N ALA A 776 -36.35 -18.80 -10.76
CA ALA A 776 -36.62 -20.08 -10.10
C ALA A 776 -36.50 -19.94 -8.57
N PRO A 777 -37.18 -20.78 -7.78
CA PRO A 777 -37.08 -20.71 -6.32
C PRO A 777 -35.65 -20.88 -5.78
N GLU A 778 -34.81 -21.64 -6.47
CA GLU A 778 -33.38 -21.83 -6.17
C GLU A 778 -32.51 -20.62 -6.49
N ASP A 779 -32.98 -19.69 -7.33
CA ASP A 779 -32.27 -18.44 -7.64
C ASP A 779 -32.39 -17.40 -6.53
N VAL A 780 -33.18 -17.67 -5.49
CA VAL A 780 -33.53 -16.73 -4.44
C VAL A 780 -33.40 -17.35 -3.06
N THR A 781 -32.73 -16.63 -2.16
CA THR A 781 -32.62 -16.99 -0.75
C THR A 781 -33.46 -16.04 0.10
N VAL A 782 -34.14 -16.59 1.10
CA VAL A 782 -34.89 -15.84 2.10
C VAL A 782 -34.26 -16.07 3.48
N ASP A 783 -33.72 -15.02 4.08
CA ASP A 783 -33.13 -15.06 5.42
C ASP A 783 -34.07 -14.44 6.46
N CYS A 784 -34.08 -15.02 7.66
CA CYS A 784 -34.56 -14.43 8.90
C CYS A 784 -33.36 -14.11 9.81
N LEU A 785 -33.10 -12.82 9.99
CA LEU A 785 -32.07 -12.33 10.90
C LEU A 785 -32.68 -12.11 12.27
N VAL A 786 -32.17 -12.76 13.31
CA VAL A 786 -32.64 -12.61 14.69
C VAL A 786 -31.57 -11.89 15.51
N GLY A 787 -32.00 -10.96 16.35
CA GLY A 787 -31.13 -10.08 17.09
C GLY A 787 -31.83 -9.31 18.19
N THR A 788 -31.13 -8.37 18.79
CA THR A 788 -31.69 -7.45 19.79
C THR A 788 -31.57 -6.00 19.33
N LEU A 789 -32.25 -5.09 20.02
CA LEU A 789 -32.04 -3.66 19.84
C LEU A 789 -31.12 -3.18 20.96
N ASP A 790 -30.07 -2.43 20.60
CA ASP A 790 -29.22 -1.77 21.57
C ASP A 790 -29.95 -0.59 22.26
N ARG A 791 -29.22 0.16 23.10
CA ARG A 791 -29.80 1.30 23.83
C ARG A 791 -30.24 2.44 22.92
N ASP A 792 -29.66 2.55 21.73
CA ASP A 792 -29.94 3.59 20.74
C ASP A 792 -30.96 3.12 19.69
N GLY A 793 -31.44 1.87 19.81
CA GLY A 793 -32.43 1.27 18.92
C GLY A 793 -31.84 0.67 17.64
N GLN A 794 -30.51 0.45 17.57
CA GLN A 794 -29.86 -0.23 16.46
C GLN A 794 -30.01 -1.75 16.58
N PHE A 795 -30.21 -2.42 15.44
CA PHE A 795 -30.41 -3.87 15.39
C PHE A 795 -29.08 -4.62 15.41
N GLU A 796 -28.79 -5.31 16.51
CA GLU A 796 -27.65 -6.20 16.66
C GLU A 796 -28.04 -7.64 16.34
N ARG A 797 -27.60 -8.13 15.18
CA ARG A 797 -27.84 -9.52 14.75
C ARG A 797 -26.98 -10.49 15.55
N HIS A 798 -27.59 -11.51 16.15
CA HIS A 798 -26.87 -12.65 16.76
C HIS A 798 -27.11 -13.99 16.06
N SER A 799 -28.16 -14.13 15.24
CA SER A 799 -28.46 -15.35 14.47
C SER A 799 -29.03 -15.05 13.08
N CYS A 800 -28.86 -15.99 12.15
CA CYS A 800 -29.37 -15.92 10.79
C CYS A 800 -29.87 -17.31 10.39
N PHE A 801 -31.15 -17.41 10.01
CA PHE A 801 -31.77 -18.65 9.57
C PHE A 801 -32.26 -18.50 8.13
N GLN A 802 -32.00 -19.50 7.30
CA GLN A 802 -32.51 -19.54 5.93
C GLN A 802 -33.87 -20.25 5.91
N LEU A 803 -34.88 -19.64 5.28
CA LEU A 803 -36.16 -20.28 5.03
C LEU A 803 -36.01 -21.30 3.89
N VAL A 804 -36.75 -22.41 3.97
CA VAL A 804 -36.75 -23.48 2.97
C VAL A 804 -37.93 -23.29 2.03
N HIS A 805 -37.71 -23.38 0.72
CA HIS A 805 -38.78 -23.40 -0.26
C HIS A 805 -39.65 -24.66 -0.06
N SER A 806 -40.96 -24.48 0.20
CA SER A 806 -41.89 -25.56 0.54
C SER A 806 -43.01 -25.77 -0.48
N GLY A 807 -43.04 -25.01 -1.57
CA GLY A 807 -43.98 -25.16 -2.67
C GLY A 807 -44.43 -23.83 -3.26
N ALA A 808 -45.53 -23.84 -4.01
CA ALA A 808 -46.16 -22.64 -4.54
C ALA A 808 -47.58 -22.47 -3.98
N LEU A 809 -48.00 -21.22 -3.80
CA LEU A 809 -49.38 -20.85 -3.48
C LEU A 809 -50.29 -21.02 -4.71
N GLU A 810 -51.61 -20.99 -4.49
CA GLU A 810 -52.60 -21.10 -5.57
C GLU A 810 -52.49 -19.97 -6.60
N ASP A 811 -51.99 -18.80 -6.20
CA ASP A 811 -51.75 -17.65 -7.08
C ASP A 811 -50.39 -17.69 -7.80
N GLY A 812 -49.61 -18.76 -7.61
CA GLY A 812 -48.34 -19.00 -8.28
C GLY A 812 -47.10 -18.44 -7.58
N ARG A 813 -47.23 -17.75 -6.43
CA ARG A 813 -46.08 -17.27 -5.66
C ARG A 813 -45.35 -18.42 -4.95
N ALA A 814 -44.03 -18.36 -4.85
CA ALA A 814 -43.22 -19.34 -4.15
C ALA A 814 -43.34 -19.16 -2.63
N LEU A 815 -43.52 -20.26 -1.91
CA LEU A 815 -43.64 -20.29 -0.46
C LEU A 815 -42.31 -20.71 0.18
N TYR A 816 -41.84 -19.91 1.13
CA TYR A 816 -40.66 -20.17 1.93
C TYR A 816 -41.05 -20.23 3.41
N GLU A 817 -40.55 -21.23 4.12
CA GLU A 817 -40.94 -21.49 5.51
C GLU A 817 -39.72 -21.72 6.40
N LEU A 818 -39.80 -21.22 7.63
CA LEU A 818 -38.83 -21.47 8.69
C LEU A 818 -39.58 -21.93 9.93
N THR A 819 -39.05 -22.98 10.56
CA THR A 819 -39.56 -23.54 11.81
C THR A 819 -38.35 -23.85 12.69
N VAL A 820 -38.10 -23.03 13.70
CA VAL A 820 -36.92 -23.14 14.58
C VAL A 820 -37.27 -22.84 16.03
N ASN A 821 -36.45 -23.30 16.96
CA ASN A 821 -36.54 -22.90 18.36
C ASN A 821 -35.50 -21.81 18.63
N LEU A 822 -35.95 -20.65 19.12
CA LEU A 822 -35.05 -19.57 19.50
C LEU A 822 -34.40 -19.91 20.85
N ALA A 823 -33.09 -20.10 20.85
CA ALA A 823 -32.36 -20.59 22.02
C ALA A 823 -32.30 -19.56 23.17
N GLU A 824 -32.35 -18.28 22.85
CA GLU A 824 -32.19 -17.18 23.80
C GLU A 824 -33.54 -16.68 24.34
N SER A 825 -33.61 -16.49 25.65
CA SER A 825 -34.76 -15.85 26.31
C SER A 825 -34.58 -14.33 26.36
N GLY A 826 -35.68 -13.57 26.28
CA GLY A 826 -35.66 -12.11 26.32
C GLY A 826 -36.41 -11.48 25.14
N LYS A 827 -36.43 -10.15 25.07
CA LYS A 827 -37.03 -9.44 23.94
C LYS A 827 -36.11 -9.53 22.72
N GLN A 828 -36.46 -10.42 21.81
CA GLN A 828 -35.78 -10.59 20.52
C GLN A 828 -36.51 -9.77 19.45
N CYS A 829 -35.76 -9.30 18.46
CA CYS A 829 -36.25 -8.67 17.24
C CYS A 829 -35.77 -9.51 16.05
N TYR A 830 -36.47 -9.44 14.92
CA TYR A 830 -36.01 -10.08 13.70
C TYR A 830 -36.35 -9.26 12.47
N LYS A 831 -35.56 -9.46 11.42
CA LYS A 831 -35.75 -8.85 10.09
C LYS A 831 -35.76 -9.96 9.05
N LEU A 832 -36.61 -9.83 8.04
CA LEU A 832 -36.68 -10.76 6.92
C LEU A 832 -36.09 -10.08 5.69
N ARG A 833 -35.30 -10.82 4.91
CA ARG A 833 -34.75 -10.33 3.65
C ARG A 833 -34.74 -11.40 2.58
N VAL A 834 -34.78 -10.95 1.34
CA VAL A 834 -34.76 -11.78 0.14
C VAL A 834 -33.68 -11.25 -0.80
N TYR A 835 -32.83 -12.13 -1.32
CA TYR A 835 -31.74 -11.77 -2.24
C TYR A 835 -31.48 -12.90 -3.24
N PRO A 836 -30.95 -12.60 -4.45
CA PRO A 836 -30.67 -13.63 -5.43
C PRO A 836 -29.38 -14.38 -5.07
N TYR A 837 -29.36 -15.69 -5.34
CA TYR A 837 -28.24 -16.57 -5.06
C TYR A 837 -27.94 -17.52 -6.22
N HIS A 838 -26.66 -17.77 -6.46
CA HIS A 838 -26.19 -18.79 -7.39
C HIS A 838 -24.91 -19.46 -6.82
N PRO A 839 -24.75 -20.79 -6.93
CA PRO A 839 -23.58 -21.51 -6.41
C PRO A 839 -22.21 -21.03 -6.93
N GLU A 840 -22.20 -20.44 -8.13
CA GLU A 840 -20.98 -19.94 -8.80
C GLU A 840 -20.58 -18.51 -8.39
N LEU A 841 -21.32 -17.84 -7.50
CA LEU A 841 -20.96 -16.50 -7.03
C LEU A 841 -19.67 -16.55 -6.19
N GLY A 842 -18.79 -15.57 -6.39
CA GLY A 842 -17.58 -15.42 -5.57
C GLY A 842 -17.89 -14.88 -4.17
N GLN A 843 -18.95 -14.06 -4.06
CA GLN A 843 -19.51 -13.57 -2.80
C GLN A 843 -21.04 -13.59 -2.84
N ARG A 844 -21.66 -13.92 -1.70
CA ARG A 844 -23.12 -14.11 -1.60
C ARG A 844 -23.97 -12.91 -2.03
N PHE A 845 -23.45 -11.68 -1.90
CA PHE A 845 -24.18 -10.43 -2.22
C PHE A 845 -23.62 -9.70 -3.44
N GLU A 846 -22.81 -10.39 -4.23
CA GLU A 846 -22.17 -9.83 -5.42
C GLU A 846 -23.16 -9.27 -6.45
N ALA A 847 -24.39 -9.80 -6.51
CA ALA A 847 -25.44 -9.30 -7.39
C ALA A 847 -26.00 -7.91 -6.99
N GLY A 848 -25.73 -7.45 -5.76
CA GLY A 848 -26.13 -6.11 -5.30
C GLY A 848 -27.63 -5.88 -5.10
N ALA A 849 -28.38 -6.96 -4.96
CA ALA A 849 -29.84 -6.99 -4.97
C ALA A 849 -30.38 -7.58 -3.66
N MET A 850 -31.31 -6.87 -3.01
CA MET A 850 -31.94 -7.25 -1.74
C MET A 850 -33.28 -6.55 -1.55
N ILE A 851 -34.25 -7.29 -1.04
CA ILE A 851 -35.56 -6.77 -0.59
C ILE A 851 -35.68 -7.08 0.89
N TRP A 852 -35.94 -6.06 1.70
CA TRP A 852 -36.28 -6.21 3.12
C TRP A 852 -37.81 -6.21 3.28
N LEU A 853 -38.28 -6.98 4.27
CA LEU A 853 -39.70 -7.06 4.65
C LEU A 853 -39.93 -6.49 6.04
#